data_AF-A0A8C7ILB8-F1
#
_entry.id   AF-A0A8C7ILB8-F1
#
_cell.length_a   1.000
_cell.length_b   1.000
_cell.length_c   1.000
_cell.angle_alpha   90.00
_cell.angle_beta   90.00
_cell.angle_gamma   90.00
#
_symmetry.space_group_name_H-M   'P 1'
#
loop_
_entity.id
_entity.type
_entity.pdbx_description
1 polymer ?
#
loop_
_entity_poly.entity_id
_entity_poly.type
_entity_poly.pdbx_seq_one_letter_code
_entity_poly.pdbx_strand_id
1 'polypeptide(L)'
;MRYRGREVGGEGRVHRVMESTLTARDRVGVQDFVLLENYTSEAAFIENLRRRFGEKLIYTYIGSVLVSVNPYKDLEIYSKAHMERYRGVSFYEISPHIYAVSDNTYRAMRTERRDQCILISGESGAGKTEASKKILQYYATTCPVTDHMSTIRDRLLQSNPVLEAFGNAKTLRNDNSSRFGKYMDVQFDFRGAPIGGHILNYLLEKSRVVHQNHGERNFHIFYQLLEGGEQDQLSKLGLERNAQKYHYLVKGCCPRVSSINDKSDWKTVRKALTVIGFHEEEVEDLLNIIASVLHLGNTQFGEGEDGETQITTESHLTYLSKLLGVDGPALREALTHKKLTAKGEEMIGPLSFEQAVAARDALAKAVYGRAFTWLVAKINQSLAFKDEVYNSSKGSSSVIGLLDIYGFEVFQHNSFEQFCINYCNEKLQQLFIKLTLKSEQEEYEAEGITWEPVKYFDNKIICDLVEEKHKGFISILDEECLRPGEPSDISFLEKLEDTLGGHAHFVTHKLANGKTRKAVGREEFRLIHYAGEVNYTVNGFLDKNTDLLYRNLKEVICQSDNQILSQCFHREEVTTQKRPETAATQFKNSLAKLIEILMSKEPSYVRCIKPNDAKQSGRFDEALVRHQVKYLGLMENLRVRRAGFAYRRRYEAFLQRYKSLCPGTWPNWQGRLADGVATLVQHLGYKAEEYKLGKTKIFIRFPKTLFTTEDALEARRPALALTLQTSWRGYRERAKYHRIRNAVLVIQSAWRGMKSRRKARRRRHAAEIIRKFIKGFIYRHYERCPENEYFLDHQRFSFLMTLVRNPPKSVLDKSWPVPPPSLTEASEHLCRLCMQNMMRAYCRRIQPEWKKQMEQKVVASQIFQDQKDSYPQSVPKLFVASRLDSEEFNLKVIQTLGNDKVKYGVAVTKYDRRGYKARPRQLLLTSSFAVLVAEAKLKQRIDYTALRSISVSSLTDGFMVLHVPSEDNKQKSDVVLQCDHVIEVVTKLATMADKKNKVNISQDSIKFAVARGKEAVIDFTSGPELKVAKGKKGHLLVVSQETGEEETYYYEDSKGLRKGG
;
A
#
# COMPACT_ATOMS: atom_id res chain seq x y z
N MET A 1 -4.22 1.93 33.85
CA MET A 1 -5.54 2.02 33.17
C MET A 1 -5.36 1.60 31.72
N ARG A 2 -5.99 0.49 31.33
CA ARG A 2 -6.06 -0.03 29.96
C ARG A 2 -7.01 0.87 29.15
N TYR A 3 -6.63 1.27 27.95
CA TYR A 3 -7.59 1.73 26.94
C TYR A 3 -7.45 0.87 25.68
N ARG A 4 -8.60 0.33 25.29
CA ARG A 4 -8.84 -0.76 24.35
C ARG A 4 -8.53 -0.35 22.91
N GLY A 5 -7.91 -1.27 22.17
CA GLY A 5 -7.91 -1.26 20.71
C GLY A 5 -9.32 -1.45 20.16
N ARG A 6 -9.69 -0.61 19.19
CA ARG A 6 -10.75 -0.89 18.22
C ARG A 6 -10.04 -1.32 16.94
N GLU A 7 -10.02 -2.62 16.69
CA GLU A 7 -9.86 -3.15 15.33
C GLU A 7 -11.11 -2.73 14.54
N VAL A 8 -10.91 -1.87 13.55
CA VAL A 8 -11.88 -1.67 12.47
C VAL A 8 -11.31 -2.45 11.30
N GLY A 9 -11.95 -3.57 10.97
CA GLY A 9 -11.68 -4.33 9.77
C GLY A 9 -11.80 -3.42 8.55
N GLY A 10 -10.69 -3.24 7.87
CA GLY A 10 -10.57 -2.48 6.63
C GLY A 10 -9.66 -3.22 5.66
N GLU A 11 -9.97 -4.49 5.41
CA GLU A 11 -9.46 -5.17 4.23
C GLU A 11 -10.18 -4.61 2.99
N GLY A 12 -9.36 -4.13 2.04
CA GLY A 12 -9.70 -4.10 0.63
C GLY A 12 -10.39 -2.85 0.10
N ARG A 13 -9.66 -1.73 -0.04
CA ARG A 13 -9.87 -0.74 -1.15
C ARG A 13 -8.88 0.45 -1.19
N VAL A 14 -7.57 0.25 -1.01
CA VAL A 14 -6.57 1.29 -1.40
C VAL A 14 -5.32 0.71 -2.08
N HIS A 15 -5.21 -0.61 -2.24
CA HIS A 15 -4.15 -1.24 -3.02
C HIS A 15 -4.62 -1.54 -4.45
N ARG A 16 -4.38 -0.62 -5.39
CA ARG A 16 -4.11 -0.85 -6.83
C ARG A 16 -4.16 0.46 -7.61
N VAL A 17 -3.13 1.28 -7.46
CA VAL A 17 -2.78 2.27 -8.49
C VAL A 17 -1.28 2.09 -8.70
N MET A 18 -0.91 1.61 -9.90
CA MET A 18 0.44 1.15 -10.31
C MET A 18 0.82 -0.29 -9.89
N GLU A 19 0.08 -1.29 -10.38
CA GLU A 19 0.73 -2.54 -10.80
C GLU A 19 1.64 -2.22 -12.00
N SER A 20 2.83 -2.82 -12.05
CA SER A 20 3.94 -2.53 -12.98
C SER A 20 3.49 -2.23 -14.42
N THR A 21 3.98 -1.11 -14.97
CA THR A 21 3.73 -0.66 -16.36
C THR A 21 4.00 -1.75 -17.41
N LEU A 22 4.92 -2.68 -17.15
CA LEU A 22 5.21 -3.84 -18.01
C LEU A 22 4.13 -4.93 -17.96
N THR A 23 3.80 -5.46 -16.78
CA THR A 23 2.71 -6.45 -16.64
C THR A 23 1.33 -5.86 -16.93
N ALA A 24 1.14 -4.56 -16.68
CA ALA A 24 -0.07 -3.84 -17.05
C ALA A 24 -0.15 -3.60 -18.58
N ARG A 25 0.97 -3.38 -19.28
CA ARG A 25 0.98 -3.27 -20.75
C ARG A 25 0.60 -4.57 -21.44
N ASP A 26 1.15 -5.70 -21.01
CA ASP A 26 0.82 -7.02 -21.58
C ASP A 26 -0.63 -7.42 -21.28
N ARG A 27 -1.13 -7.06 -20.10
CA ARG A 27 -2.49 -7.36 -19.65
C ARG A 27 -3.56 -6.41 -20.21
N VAL A 28 -3.28 -5.11 -20.31
CA VAL A 28 -4.27 -4.05 -20.57
C VAL A 28 -4.14 -3.45 -21.99
N GLY A 29 -2.98 -3.51 -22.62
CA GLY A 29 -2.72 -2.92 -23.95
C GLY A 29 -2.11 -1.50 -23.93
N VAL A 30 -1.73 -0.97 -25.09
CA VAL A 30 -1.10 0.35 -25.26
C VAL A 30 -2.12 1.49 -25.22
N GLN A 31 -1.76 2.60 -24.55
CA GLN A 31 -2.62 3.78 -24.42
C GLN A 31 -2.66 4.65 -25.68
N ASP A 32 -1.63 4.58 -26.51
CA ASP A 32 -1.53 5.26 -27.80
C ASP A 32 -1.15 4.23 -28.88
N PHE A 33 -1.95 4.16 -29.95
CA PHE A 33 -1.74 3.28 -31.08
C PHE A 33 -0.48 3.61 -31.86
N VAL A 34 0.01 4.84 -31.81
CA VAL A 34 1.31 5.19 -32.41
C VAL A 34 2.43 4.32 -31.84
N LEU A 35 2.25 3.85 -30.59
CA LEU A 35 3.18 2.97 -29.90
C LEU A 35 2.93 1.46 -30.11
N LEU A 36 1.93 1.06 -30.90
CA LEU A 36 1.67 -0.34 -31.24
C LEU A 36 2.86 -0.91 -32.02
N GLU A 37 3.35 -2.14 -31.80
CA GLU A 37 4.53 -2.63 -32.55
C GLU A 37 4.19 -2.92 -34.02
N ASN A 38 3.14 -3.72 -34.26
CA ASN A 38 2.64 -4.11 -35.58
C ASN A 38 1.54 -3.15 -36.11
N TYR A 39 1.85 -1.87 -36.31
CA TYR A 39 0.92 -0.86 -36.84
C TYR A 39 0.32 -1.13 -38.22
N THR A 40 0.92 -2.01 -39.02
CA THR A 40 0.39 -2.40 -40.31
C THR A 40 -0.70 -3.47 -40.19
N SER A 41 -0.74 -4.19 -39.06
CA SER A 41 -1.69 -5.26 -38.80
C SER A 41 -2.98 -4.72 -38.17
N GLU A 42 -4.08 -4.84 -38.89
CA GLU A 42 -5.41 -4.52 -38.40
C GLU A 42 -5.81 -5.42 -37.21
N ALA A 43 -5.39 -6.69 -37.21
CA ALA A 43 -5.64 -7.62 -36.12
C ALA A 43 -5.01 -7.16 -34.79
N ALA A 44 -3.77 -6.65 -34.83
CA ALA A 44 -3.11 -6.11 -33.64
C ALA A 44 -3.81 -4.86 -33.10
N PHE A 45 -4.35 -4.02 -33.99
CA PHE A 45 -5.11 -2.82 -33.62
C PHE A 45 -6.40 -3.20 -32.86
N ILE A 46 -7.17 -4.13 -33.42
CA ILE A 46 -8.43 -4.59 -32.82
C ILE A 46 -8.19 -5.32 -31.51
N GLU A 47 -7.16 -6.16 -31.43
CA GLU A 47 -6.79 -6.86 -30.20
C GLU A 47 -6.44 -5.88 -29.07
N ASN A 48 -5.76 -4.77 -29.37
CA ASN A 48 -5.49 -3.73 -28.38
C ASN A 48 -6.79 -3.07 -27.89
N LEU A 49 -7.73 -2.73 -28.79
CA LEU A 49 -9.05 -2.22 -28.39
C LEU A 49 -9.78 -3.22 -27.49
N ARG A 50 -9.78 -4.50 -27.87
CA ARG A 50 -10.46 -5.57 -27.14
C ARG A 50 -9.92 -5.75 -25.72
N ARG A 51 -8.60 -5.78 -25.55
CA ARG A 51 -7.95 -5.87 -24.22
C ARG A 51 -8.31 -4.68 -23.32
N ARG A 52 -8.19 -3.46 -23.86
CA ARG A 52 -8.50 -2.23 -23.12
C ARG A 52 -9.97 -2.16 -22.73
N PHE A 53 -10.87 -2.52 -23.66
CA PHE A 53 -12.31 -2.55 -23.42
C PHE A 53 -12.67 -3.57 -22.33
N GLY A 54 -12.03 -4.74 -22.31
CA GLY A 54 -12.20 -5.77 -21.27
C GLY A 54 -11.85 -5.26 -19.86
N GLU A 55 -10.86 -4.39 -19.74
CA GLU A 55 -10.44 -3.73 -18.49
C GLU A 55 -11.18 -2.41 -18.21
N LYS A 56 -12.30 -2.15 -18.92
CA LYS A 56 -13.15 -0.95 -18.81
C LYS A 56 -12.45 0.37 -19.18
N LEU A 57 -11.38 0.30 -19.97
CA LEU A 57 -10.68 1.46 -20.53
C LEU A 57 -11.19 1.73 -21.95
N ILE A 58 -12.17 2.63 -22.05
CA ILE A 58 -12.87 2.92 -23.31
C ILE A 58 -12.15 3.89 -24.25
N TYR A 59 -11.17 4.63 -23.74
CA TYR A 59 -10.46 5.69 -24.45
C TYR A 59 -9.06 5.24 -24.85
N THR A 60 -8.64 5.52 -26.09
CA THR A 60 -7.29 5.21 -26.58
C THR A 60 -6.83 6.28 -27.56
N TYR A 61 -5.56 6.67 -27.55
CA TYR A 61 -5.03 7.70 -28.46
C TYR A 61 -4.53 7.11 -29.78
N ILE A 62 -4.55 7.93 -30.84
CA ILE A 62 -3.72 7.80 -32.04
C ILE A 62 -3.03 9.17 -32.21
N GLY A 63 -1.90 9.38 -31.52
CA GLY A 63 -1.33 10.72 -31.39
C GLY A 63 -2.32 11.67 -30.72
N SER A 64 -2.74 12.75 -31.40
CA SER A 64 -3.75 13.69 -30.87
C SER A 64 -5.21 13.27 -31.09
N VAL A 65 -5.46 12.21 -31.87
CA VAL A 65 -6.82 11.68 -32.11
C VAL A 65 -7.24 10.79 -30.94
N LEU A 66 -8.47 10.94 -30.47
CA LEU A 66 -9.03 10.09 -29.42
C LEU A 66 -10.01 9.06 -29.99
N VAL A 67 -9.75 7.78 -29.77
CA VAL A 67 -10.69 6.68 -30.03
C VAL A 67 -11.51 6.42 -28.78
N SER A 68 -12.83 6.33 -28.92
CA SER A 68 -13.79 6.09 -27.83
C SER A 68 -14.67 4.87 -28.16
N VAL A 69 -14.61 3.82 -27.35
CA VAL A 69 -15.45 2.61 -27.53
C VAL A 69 -16.65 2.66 -26.58
N ASN A 70 -17.88 2.65 -27.09
CA ASN A 70 -19.07 2.81 -26.25
C ASN A 70 -19.22 1.66 -25.21
N PRO A 71 -19.19 1.92 -23.89
CA PRO A 71 -19.31 0.86 -22.87
C PRO A 71 -20.73 0.29 -22.69
N TYR A 72 -21.76 0.94 -23.23
CA TYR A 72 -23.18 0.68 -22.93
C TYR A 72 -23.50 0.61 -21.41
N LYS A 73 -22.72 1.36 -20.62
CA LYS A 73 -22.85 1.43 -19.16
C LYS A 73 -22.22 2.72 -18.65
N ASP A 74 -22.80 3.28 -17.60
CA ASP A 74 -22.19 4.39 -16.88
C ASP A 74 -20.91 3.95 -16.15
N LEU A 75 -19.82 4.65 -16.46
CA LEU A 75 -18.53 4.49 -15.81
C LEU A 75 -18.29 5.69 -14.89
N GLU A 76 -17.71 5.45 -13.70
CA GLU A 76 -17.41 6.48 -12.70
C GLU A 76 -16.18 7.35 -13.07
N ILE A 77 -16.00 7.66 -14.36
CA ILE A 77 -14.86 8.40 -14.91
C ILE A 77 -15.18 9.87 -15.26
N TYR A 78 -16.45 10.28 -15.06
CA TYR A 78 -16.96 11.62 -15.40
C TYR A 78 -17.28 12.50 -14.18
N SER A 79 -16.65 12.22 -13.02
CA SER A 79 -16.87 13.00 -11.80
C SER A 79 -16.11 14.34 -11.83
N LYS A 80 -16.54 15.32 -11.02
CA LYS A 80 -15.83 16.61 -10.87
C LYS A 80 -14.37 16.42 -10.47
N ALA A 81 -14.08 15.44 -9.61
CA ALA A 81 -12.72 15.08 -9.21
C ALA A 81 -11.86 14.59 -10.41
N HIS A 82 -12.46 13.86 -11.35
CA HIS A 82 -11.79 13.51 -12.60
C HIS A 82 -11.54 14.75 -13.46
N MET A 83 -12.51 15.67 -13.60
CA MET A 83 -12.31 16.90 -14.38
C MET A 83 -11.10 17.70 -13.88
N GLU A 84 -10.98 17.93 -12.57
CA GLU A 84 -9.83 18.63 -11.99
C GLU A 84 -8.50 17.89 -12.20
N ARG A 85 -8.50 16.55 -12.23
CA ARG A 85 -7.29 15.77 -12.54
C ARG A 85 -6.76 16.02 -13.95
N TYR A 86 -7.64 16.30 -14.91
CA TYR A 86 -7.29 16.55 -16.30
C TYR A 86 -7.00 18.03 -16.59
N ARG A 87 -7.32 18.93 -15.66
CA ARG A 87 -7.20 20.38 -15.84
C ARG A 87 -5.76 20.85 -15.86
N GLY A 88 -5.36 21.52 -16.94
CA GLY A 88 -4.02 22.09 -17.08
C GLY A 88 -2.89 21.07 -17.20
N VAL A 89 -3.22 19.80 -17.46
CA VAL A 89 -2.24 18.72 -17.61
C VAL A 89 -1.99 18.46 -19.09
N SER A 90 -0.72 18.23 -19.45
CA SER A 90 -0.35 17.98 -20.84
C SER A 90 -0.90 16.62 -21.31
N PHE A 91 -1.27 16.54 -22.59
CA PHE A 91 -1.96 15.40 -23.21
C PHE A 91 -1.26 14.04 -23.00
N TYR A 92 0.07 14.02 -22.93
CA TYR A 92 0.89 12.79 -22.80
C TYR A 92 1.27 12.44 -21.34
N GLU A 93 0.85 13.23 -20.35
CA GLU A 93 1.19 13.01 -18.94
C GLU A 93 0.08 12.26 -18.19
N ILE A 94 -1.07 12.09 -18.83
CA ILE A 94 -2.26 11.48 -18.25
C ILE A 94 -2.85 10.42 -19.17
N SER A 95 -3.60 9.48 -18.59
CA SER A 95 -4.26 8.40 -19.33
C SER A 95 -5.30 8.93 -20.32
N PRO A 96 -5.51 8.23 -21.45
CA PRO A 96 -6.45 8.66 -22.48
C PRO A 96 -7.85 8.94 -21.93
N HIS A 97 -8.38 10.13 -22.22
CA HIS A 97 -9.72 10.53 -21.84
C HIS A 97 -10.22 11.71 -22.67
N ILE A 98 -11.55 11.85 -22.77
CA ILE A 98 -12.18 12.96 -23.49
C ILE A 98 -11.86 14.33 -22.90
N TYR A 99 -11.72 14.40 -21.57
CA TYR A 99 -11.32 15.64 -20.87
C TYR A 99 -9.91 16.11 -21.22
N ALA A 100 -9.00 15.21 -21.59
CA ALA A 100 -7.67 15.62 -22.07
C ALA A 100 -7.77 16.36 -23.41
N VAL A 101 -8.66 15.92 -24.31
CA VAL A 101 -8.93 16.62 -25.58
C VAL A 101 -9.55 17.98 -25.28
N SER A 102 -10.57 18.04 -24.42
CA SER A 102 -11.23 19.29 -24.02
C SER A 102 -10.27 20.29 -23.38
N ASP A 103 -9.44 19.86 -22.43
CA ASP A 103 -8.44 20.71 -21.77
C ASP A 103 -7.40 21.22 -22.78
N ASN A 104 -6.95 20.36 -23.69
CA ASN A 104 -5.97 20.73 -24.70
C ASN A 104 -6.51 21.80 -25.66
N THR A 105 -7.74 21.62 -26.17
CA THR A 105 -8.37 22.62 -27.04
C THR A 105 -8.65 23.92 -26.29
N TYR A 106 -9.08 23.86 -25.04
CA TYR A 106 -9.30 25.05 -24.23
C TYR A 106 -8.00 25.82 -23.97
N ARG A 107 -6.91 25.12 -23.66
CA ARG A 107 -5.60 25.73 -23.49
C ARG A 107 -5.07 26.33 -24.80
N ALA A 108 -5.10 25.58 -25.90
CA ALA A 108 -4.66 26.07 -27.21
C ALA A 108 -5.38 27.35 -27.61
N MET A 109 -6.71 27.37 -27.45
CA MET A 109 -7.54 28.56 -27.67
C MET A 109 -7.09 29.76 -26.80
N ARG A 110 -6.80 29.55 -25.51
CA ARG A 110 -6.35 30.62 -24.61
C ARG A 110 -4.92 31.09 -24.84
N THR A 111 -3.99 30.18 -25.11
CA THR A 111 -2.56 30.49 -25.23
C THR A 111 -2.19 30.99 -26.61
N GLU A 112 -2.78 30.41 -27.65
CA GLU A 112 -2.45 30.68 -29.04
C GLU A 112 -3.44 31.66 -29.70
N ARG A 113 -4.55 31.97 -29.02
CA ARG A 113 -5.65 32.82 -29.54
C ARG A 113 -6.15 32.36 -30.91
N ARG A 114 -6.13 31.05 -31.15
CA ARG A 114 -6.63 30.40 -32.35
C ARG A 114 -7.94 29.70 -32.05
N ASP A 115 -8.91 29.88 -32.95
CA ASP A 115 -10.17 29.16 -32.88
C ASP A 115 -9.94 27.65 -33.06
N GLN A 116 -10.66 26.86 -32.28
CA GLN A 116 -10.51 25.41 -32.24
C GLN A 116 -11.81 24.75 -32.69
N CYS A 117 -11.73 23.53 -33.20
CA CYS A 117 -12.90 22.71 -33.46
C CYS A 117 -12.65 21.26 -33.07
N ILE A 118 -13.66 20.60 -32.48
CA ILE A 118 -13.61 19.18 -32.16
C ILE A 118 -14.60 18.44 -33.06
N LEU A 119 -14.09 17.58 -33.92
CA LEU A 119 -14.89 16.77 -34.83
C LEU A 119 -15.11 15.39 -34.21
N ILE A 120 -16.38 15.07 -33.95
CA ILE A 120 -16.81 13.79 -33.39
C ILE A 120 -17.46 12.96 -34.49
N SER A 121 -16.93 11.77 -34.74
CA SER A 121 -17.39 10.89 -35.82
C SER A 121 -17.50 9.45 -35.33
N GLY A 122 -18.26 8.62 -36.02
CA GLY A 122 -18.59 7.27 -35.58
C GLY A 122 -19.93 6.81 -36.14
N GLU A 123 -20.17 5.50 -36.17
CA GLU A 123 -21.45 4.93 -36.56
C GLU A 123 -22.60 5.42 -35.65
N SER A 124 -23.84 5.30 -36.12
CA SER A 124 -25.00 5.59 -35.26
C SER A 124 -25.01 4.66 -34.03
N GLY A 125 -25.19 5.24 -32.84
CA GLY A 125 -25.12 4.51 -31.57
C GLY A 125 -23.70 4.31 -31.00
N ALA A 126 -22.66 4.84 -31.65
CA ALA A 126 -21.27 4.74 -31.14
C ALA A 126 -20.98 5.68 -29.94
N GLY A 127 -21.91 6.58 -29.56
CA GLY A 127 -21.74 7.49 -28.41
C GLY A 127 -21.24 8.90 -28.75
N LYS A 128 -21.43 9.38 -29.99
CA LYS A 128 -21.02 10.73 -30.43
C LYS A 128 -21.67 11.85 -29.60
N THR A 129 -22.99 11.79 -29.44
CA THR A 129 -23.77 12.79 -28.70
C THR A 129 -23.38 12.81 -27.22
N GLU A 130 -23.14 11.64 -26.61
CA GLU A 130 -22.62 11.57 -25.24
C GLU A 130 -21.20 12.16 -25.14
N ALA A 131 -20.32 11.91 -26.10
CA ALA A 131 -19.00 12.54 -26.15
C ALA A 131 -19.11 14.07 -26.21
N SER A 132 -19.97 14.61 -27.09
CA SER A 132 -20.26 16.05 -27.19
C SER A 132 -20.75 16.62 -25.85
N LYS A 133 -21.69 15.94 -25.20
CA LYS A 133 -22.22 16.31 -23.88
C LYS A 133 -21.16 16.34 -22.80
N LYS A 134 -20.25 15.35 -22.74
CA LYS A 134 -19.15 15.33 -21.76
C LYS A 134 -18.15 16.46 -21.99
N ILE A 135 -17.86 16.81 -23.24
CA ILE A 135 -17.00 17.96 -23.57
C ILE A 135 -17.64 19.27 -23.10
N LEU A 136 -18.92 19.48 -23.42
CA LEU A 136 -19.66 20.66 -22.97
C LEU A 136 -19.74 20.74 -21.45
N GLN A 137 -19.98 19.61 -20.78
CA GLN A 137 -20.00 19.53 -19.32
C GLN A 137 -18.64 19.87 -18.69
N TYR A 138 -17.53 19.50 -19.35
CA TYR A 138 -16.18 19.86 -18.92
C TYR A 138 -16.01 21.38 -18.95
N TYR A 139 -16.26 22.03 -20.10
CA TYR A 139 -16.17 23.49 -20.22
C TYR A 139 -17.10 24.22 -19.24
N ALA A 140 -18.33 23.73 -19.10
CA ALA A 140 -19.33 24.24 -18.17
C ALA A 140 -18.86 24.23 -16.69
N THR A 141 -17.96 23.31 -16.33
CA THR A 141 -17.51 23.12 -14.94
C THR A 141 -16.13 23.74 -14.68
N THR A 142 -15.19 23.64 -15.62
CA THR A 142 -13.79 24.04 -15.42
C THR A 142 -13.47 25.47 -15.85
N CYS A 143 -14.28 26.05 -16.74
CA CYS A 143 -14.09 27.43 -17.18
C CYS A 143 -14.54 28.42 -16.08
N PRO A 144 -13.92 29.61 -15.98
CA PRO A 144 -14.34 30.64 -15.03
C PRO A 144 -15.78 31.09 -15.33
N VAL A 145 -16.58 31.28 -14.27
CA VAL A 145 -18.01 31.63 -14.37
C VAL A 145 -18.27 32.94 -13.62
N THR A 146 -18.99 33.88 -14.25
CA THR A 146 -19.70 34.98 -13.56
C THR A 146 -21.19 34.63 -13.45
N ASP A 147 -21.95 35.25 -12.54
CA ASP A 147 -23.35 34.86 -12.27
C ASP A 147 -24.24 34.88 -13.52
N HIS A 148 -24.06 35.84 -14.43
CA HIS A 148 -24.78 35.93 -15.71
C HIS A 148 -24.44 34.78 -16.69
N MET A 149 -23.24 34.18 -16.56
CA MET A 149 -22.74 33.10 -17.41
C MET A 149 -23.25 31.72 -16.99
N SER A 150 -23.78 31.57 -15.77
CA SER A 150 -24.43 30.32 -15.34
C SER A 150 -25.67 30.00 -16.17
N THR A 151 -26.42 31.03 -16.58
CA THR A 151 -27.62 30.93 -17.41
C THR A 151 -27.29 30.47 -18.83
N ILE A 152 -26.25 31.03 -19.46
CA ILE A 152 -25.84 30.66 -20.84
C ILE A 152 -25.35 29.20 -20.87
N ARG A 153 -24.57 28.80 -19.85
CA ARG A 153 -24.14 27.42 -19.65
C ARG A 153 -25.33 26.46 -19.59
N ASP A 154 -26.32 26.78 -18.77
CA ASP A 154 -27.49 25.93 -18.58
C ASP A 154 -28.35 25.87 -19.86
N ARG A 155 -28.54 27.00 -20.56
CA ARG A 155 -29.22 27.04 -21.87
C ARG A 155 -28.53 26.17 -22.92
N LEU A 156 -27.20 26.22 -22.99
CA LEU A 156 -26.44 25.44 -23.94
C LEU A 156 -26.60 23.93 -23.67
N LEU A 157 -26.57 23.51 -22.40
CA LEU A 157 -26.81 22.12 -22.02
C LEU A 157 -28.27 21.68 -22.25
N GLN A 158 -29.25 22.54 -21.97
CA GLN A 158 -30.68 22.26 -22.15
C GLN A 158 -31.14 22.33 -23.62
N SER A 159 -30.35 22.92 -24.52
CA SER A 159 -30.66 22.91 -25.96
C SER A 159 -30.66 21.48 -26.56
N ASN A 160 -29.85 20.55 -26.01
CA ASN A 160 -29.74 19.19 -26.54
C ASN A 160 -31.05 18.40 -26.46
N PRO A 161 -31.75 18.28 -25.29
CA PRO A 161 -33.05 17.62 -25.23
C PRO A 161 -34.07 18.10 -26.27
N VAL A 162 -34.11 19.41 -26.53
CA VAL A 162 -35.03 20.00 -27.52
C VAL A 162 -34.63 19.59 -28.94
N LEU A 163 -33.34 19.72 -29.29
CA LEU A 163 -32.86 19.31 -30.61
C LEU A 163 -32.97 17.79 -30.83
N GLU A 164 -32.81 16.98 -29.79
CA GLU A 164 -33.02 15.53 -29.87
C GLU A 164 -34.49 15.18 -30.07
N ALA A 165 -35.42 15.87 -29.41
CA ALA A 165 -36.85 15.63 -29.59
C ALA A 165 -37.31 15.88 -31.04
N PHE A 166 -36.85 16.98 -31.65
CA PHE A 166 -37.26 17.39 -33.00
C PHE A 166 -36.34 16.87 -34.13
N GLY A 167 -35.14 16.40 -33.80
CA GLY A 167 -34.13 16.02 -34.80
C GLY A 167 -33.68 14.57 -34.73
N ASN A 168 -34.02 13.83 -33.66
CA ASN A 168 -33.68 12.43 -33.52
C ASN A 168 -34.90 11.51 -33.69
N ALA A 169 -34.62 10.29 -34.14
CA ALA A 169 -35.60 9.25 -34.31
C ALA A 169 -35.00 7.87 -34.03
N LYS A 170 -35.88 6.88 -33.85
CA LYS A 170 -35.49 5.47 -33.72
C LYS A 170 -35.30 4.85 -35.11
N THR A 171 -34.11 4.31 -35.36
CA THR A 171 -33.79 3.50 -36.55
C THR A 171 -33.57 2.04 -36.16
N LEU A 172 -33.33 1.17 -37.14
CA LEU A 172 -33.01 -0.24 -36.87
C LEU A 172 -31.74 -0.44 -36.02
N ARG A 173 -30.77 0.49 -36.10
CA ARG A 173 -29.45 0.36 -35.45
C ARG A 173 -29.31 1.15 -34.14
N ASN A 174 -30.11 2.21 -33.95
CA ASN A 174 -30.01 3.11 -32.81
C ASN A 174 -31.40 3.67 -32.44
N ASP A 175 -31.73 3.66 -31.16
CA ASP A 175 -33.05 4.12 -30.69
C ASP A 175 -33.16 5.65 -30.64
N ASN A 176 -32.03 6.35 -30.50
CA ASN A 176 -31.94 7.81 -30.47
C ASN A 176 -30.91 8.27 -31.52
N SER A 177 -31.23 8.09 -32.80
CA SER A 177 -30.36 8.44 -33.92
C SER A 177 -30.61 9.86 -34.36
N SER A 178 -29.60 10.74 -34.30
CA SER A 178 -29.67 12.06 -34.92
C SER A 178 -29.83 11.94 -36.42
N ARG A 179 -30.87 12.59 -36.95
CA ARG A 179 -31.19 12.65 -38.39
C ARG A 179 -30.98 14.06 -38.95
N PHE A 180 -30.02 14.77 -38.34
CA PHE A 180 -29.47 16.05 -38.76
C PHE A 180 -28.02 16.15 -38.26
N GLY A 181 -27.18 16.92 -38.94
CA GLY A 181 -25.85 17.30 -38.49
C GLY A 181 -25.93 18.54 -37.61
N LYS A 182 -25.17 18.55 -36.52
CA LYS A 182 -25.14 19.64 -35.55
C LYS A 182 -23.71 20.15 -35.39
N TYR A 183 -23.50 21.41 -35.72
CA TYR A 183 -22.29 22.14 -35.38
C TYR A 183 -22.61 23.19 -34.33
N MET A 184 -21.85 23.23 -33.24
CA MET A 184 -22.09 24.14 -32.13
C MET A 184 -20.82 24.92 -31.81
N ASP A 185 -20.84 26.23 -32.02
CA ASP A 185 -19.82 27.14 -31.55
C ASP A 185 -20.07 27.51 -30.10
N VAL A 186 -19.04 27.36 -29.27
CA VAL A 186 -18.98 27.95 -27.93
C VAL A 186 -18.03 29.13 -27.99
N GLN A 187 -18.54 30.33 -27.70
CA GLN A 187 -17.79 31.58 -27.76
C GLN A 187 -17.20 31.91 -26.39
N PHE A 188 -15.95 32.36 -26.38
CA PHE A 188 -15.20 32.69 -25.17
C PHE A 188 -14.70 34.14 -25.21
N ASP A 189 -14.72 34.79 -24.04
CA ASP A 189 -14.03 36.08 -23.86
C ASP A 189 -12.51 35.90 -23.82
N PHE A 190 -11.77 37.01 -23.84
CA PHE A 190 -10.30 37.02 -23.74
C PHE A 190 -9.75 36.44 -22.43
N ARG A 191 -10.58 36.30 -21.38
CA ARG A 191 -10.21 35.66 -20.11
C ARG A 191 -10.39 34.14 -20.16
N GLY A 192 -11.12 33.64 -21.15
CA GLY A 192 -11.45 32.23 -21.35
C GLY A 192 -12.76 31.82 -20.70
N ALA A 193 -13.68 32.74 -20.44
CA ALA A 193 -15.01 32.47 -19.90
C ALA A 193 -16.05 32.33 -21.04
N PRO A 194 -16.98 31.37 -20.98
CA PRO A 194 -17.97 31.16 -22.04
C PRO A 194 -19.02 32.28 -22.03
N ILE A 195 -19.07 33.06 -23.11
CA ILE A 195 -19.94 34.25 -23.25
C ILE A 195 -21.18 34.00 -24.10
N GLY A 196 -21.18 32.97 -24.94
CA GLY A 196 -22.29 32.74 -25.86
C GLY A 196 -22.09 31.47 -26.67
N GLY A 197 -23.02 31.20 -27.57
CA GLY A 197 -22.90 30.10 -28.50
C GLY A 197 -23.79 30.23 -29.71
N HIS A 198 -23.50 29.43 -30.73
CA HIS A 198 -24.26 29.40 -31.97
C HIS A 198 -24.35 27.98 -32.51
N ILE A 199 -25.55 27.53 -32.85
CA ILE A 199 -25.83 26.19 -33.37
C ILE A 199 -26.16 26.31 -34.86
N LEU A 200 -25.42 25.60 -35.69
CA LEU A 200 -25.69 25.40 -37.11
C LEU A 200 -26.21 23.97 -37.30
N ASN A 201 -27.42 23.85 -37.83
CA ASN A 201 -28.01 22.57 -38.22
C ASN A 201 -27.83 22.32 -39.73
N TYR A 202 -27.59 21.07 -40.09
CA TYR A 202 -27.40 20.63 -41.47
C TYR A 202 -28.25 19.38 -41.74
N LEU A 203 -28.85 19.27 -42.92
CA LEU A 203 -29.56 18.06 -43.38
C LEU A 203 -30.50 17.43 -42.38
N LEU A 204 -31.58 18.13 -42.01
CA LEU A 204 -32.71 17.45 -41.40
C LEU A 204 -33.30 16.46 -42.43
N GLU A 205 -33.44 15.19 -42.06
CA GLU A 205 -34.06 14.15 -42.89
C GLU A 205 -35.59 14.37 -42.99
N LYS A 206 -36.00 15.37 -43.78
CA LYS A 206 -37.42 15.78 -43.91
C LYS A 206 -38.32 14.63 -44.37
N SER A 207 -37.82 13.73 -45.21
CA SER A 207 -38.58 12.56 -45.71
C SER A 207 -39.11 11.67 -44.57
N ARG A 208 -38.42 11.64 -43.42
CA ARG A 208 -38.86 10.90 -42.23
C ARG A 208 -40.20 11.35 -41.67
N VAL A 209 -40.58 12.62 -41.90
CA VAL A 209 -41.88 13.16 -41.44
C VAL A 209 -43.05 12.37 -42.04
N VAL A 210 -42.94 11.97 -43.31
CA VAL A 210 -44.04 11.38 -44.08
C VAL A 210 -43.87 9.87 -44.35
N HIS A 211 -42.65 9.36 -44.24
CA HIS A 211 -42.33 7.95 -44.51
C HIS A 211 -41.28 7.42 -43.53
N GLN A 212 -41.46 6.17 -43.06
CA GLN A 212 -40.48 5.47 -42.22
C GLN A 212 -40.38 4.02 -42.67
N ASN A 213 -39.17 3.46 -42.64
CA ASN A 213 -38.94 2.05 -42.91
C ASN A 213 -39.53 1.17 -41.81
N HIS A 214 -39.80 -0.09 -42.14
CA HIS A 214 -40.30 -1.07 -41.16
C HIS A 214 -39.34 -1.19 -39.96
N GLY A 215 -39.88 -1.09 -38.76
CA GLY A 215 -39.12 -1.09 -37.50
C GLY A 215 -38.57 0.28 -37.09
N GLU A 216 -38.75 1.35 -37.86
CA GLU A 216 -38.33 2.70 -37.50
C GLU A 216 -39.46 3.55 -36.88
N ARG A 217 -39.10 4.70 -36.30
CA ARG A 217 -40.05 5.73 -35.86
C ARG A 217 -39.88 7.02 -36.65
N ASN A 218 -40.91 7.85 -36.57
CA ASN A 218 -40.81 9.27 -36.86
C ASN A 218 -40.01 9.99 -35.75
N PHE A 219 -39.86 11.31 -35.82
CA PHE A 219 -39.17 12.09 -34.79
C PHE A 219 -39.80 11.95 -33.40
N HIS A 220 -38.98 11.99 -32.35
CA HIS A 220 -39.42 11.69 -30.98
C HIS A 220 -40.52 12.62 -30.47
N ILE A 221 -40.53 13.89 -30.88
CA ILE A 221 -41.49 14.91 -30.43
C ILE A 221 -42.95 14.48 -30.63
N PHE A 222 -43.27 13.77 -31.72
CA PHE A 222 -44.63 13.29 -31.97
C PHE A 222 -45.09 12.28 -30.91
N TYR A 223 -44.23 11.32 -30.57
CA TYR A 223 -44.53 10.30 -29.56
C TYR A 223 -44.54 10.89 -28.14
N GLN A 224 -43.60 11.80 -27.85
CA GLN A 224 -43.51 12.52 -26.58
C GLN A 224 -44.74 13.39 -26.33
N LEU A 225 -45.25 14.10 -27.34
CA LEU A 225 -46.48 14.89 -27.24
C LEU A 225 -47.70 14.00 -26.94
N LEU A 226 -47.88 12.91 -27.69
CA LEU A 226 -49.04 12.03 -27.52
C LEU A 226 -49.07 11.33 -26.15
N GLU A 227 -47.94 10.74 -25.73
CA GLU A 227 -47.86 9.98 -24.47
C GLU A 227 -47.70 10.88 -23.23
N GLY A 228 -47.02 12.02 -23.38
CA GLY A 228 -46.66 12.92 -22.29
C GLY A 228 -47.60 14.11 -22.10
N GLY A 229 -48.30 14.56 -23.14
CA GLY A 229 -49.18 15.73 -23.12
C GLY A 229 -50.38 15.56 -22.19
N GLU A 230 -50.82 16.64 -21.56
CA GLU A 230 -52.01 16.66 -20.72
C GLU A 230 -53.28 16.47 -21.57
N GLN A 231 -54.34 15.88 -20.99
CA GLN A 231 -55.55 15.52 -21.74
C GLN A 231 -56.23 16.75 -22.34
N ASP A 232 -56.26 17.87 -21.61
CA ASP A 232 -56.83 19.12 -22.08
C ASP A 232 -56.03 19.70 -23.26
N GLN A 233 -54.69 19.61 -23.20
CA GLN A 233 -53.81 20.05 -24.27
C GLN A 233 -54.00 19.21 -25.54
N LEU A 234 -54.07 17.88 -25.40
CA LEU A 234 -54.34 16.99 -26.54
C LEU A 234 -55.71 17.27 -27.16
N SER A 235 -56.73 17.52 -26.32
CA SER A 235 -58.09 17.82 -26.79
C SER A 235 -58.17 19.13 -27.56
N LYS A 236 -57.44 20.18 -27.12
CA LYS A 236 -57.31 21.45 -27.86
C LYS A 236 -56.66 21.26 -29.23
N LEU A 237 -55.65 20.40 -29.30
CA LEU A 237 -54.90 20.07 -30.51
C LEU A 237 -55.63 19.10 -31.45
N GLY A 238 -56.79 18.57 -31.06
CA GLY A 238 -57.51 17.55 -31.83
C GLY A 238 -56.79 16.18 -31.82
N LEU A 239 -55.91 15.95 -30.85
CA LEU A 239 -55.09 14.75 -30.76
C LEU A 239 -55.64 13.73 -29.77
N GLU A 240 -55.46 12.45 -30.09
CA GLU A 240 -55.78 11.33 -29.21
C GLU A 240 -54.50 10.63 -28.76
N ARG A 241 -54.47 10.13 -27.52
CA ARG A 241 -53.34 9.37 -26.96
C ARG A 241 -53.26 7.95 -27.55
N ASN A 242 -53.10 7.87 -28.87
CA ASN A 242 -52.87 6.64 -29.60
C ASN A 242 -52.12 6.94 -30.91
N ALA A 243 -50.83 6.62 -30.96
CA ALA A 243 -50.00 6.81 -32.15
C ALA A 243 -50.51 6.02 -33.37
N GLN A 244 -51.29 4.94 -33.18
CA GLN A 244 -51.81 4.13 -34.29
C GLN A 244 -52.89 4.83 -35.12
N LYS A 245 -53.45 5.95 -34.62
CA LYS A 245 -54.46 6.73 -35.34
C LYS A 245 -53.87 7.67 -36.40
N TYR A 246 -52.55 7.84 -36.44
CA TYR A 246 -51.90 8.80 -37.33
C TYR A 246 -51.05 8.10 -38.38
N HIS A 247 -51.36 8.31 -39.66
CA HIS A 247 -50.70 7.66 -40.80
C HIS A 247 -49.17 7.84 -40.76
N TYR A 248 -48.71 9.05 -40.44
CA TYR A 248 -47.28 9.37 -40.33
C TYR A 248 -46.54 8.73 -39.16
N LEU A 249 -47.24 8.04 -38.24
CA LEU A 249 -46.64 7.33 -37.11
C LEU A 249 -46.76 5.80 -37.23
N VAL A 250 -47.64 5.30 -38.11
CA VAL A 250 -47.97 3.87 -38.26
C VAL A 250 -47.08 3.14 -39.27
N LYS A 251 -46.58 3.83 -40.31
CA LYS A 251 -45.83 3.21 -41.42
C LYS A 251 -44.63 2.37 -40.98
N GLY A 252 -43.93 2.80 -39.92
CA GLY A 252 -42.80 2.05 -39.36
C GLY A 252 -43.17 0.84 -38.47
N CYS A 253 -44.46 0.61 -38.19
CA CYS A 253 -44.98 -0.48 -37.34
C CYS A 253 -44.35 -0.58 -35.94
N CYS A 254 -43.83 0.52 -35.38
CA CYS A 254 -43.12 0.52 -34.10
C CYS A 254 -43.57 1.65 -33.16
N PRO A 255 -44.77 1.58 -32.57
CA PRO A 255 -45.29 2.66 -31.74
C PRO A 255 -44.59 2.78 -30.37
N ARG A 256 -44.02 1.69 -29.82
CA ARG A 256 -43.34 1.68 -28.52
C ARG A 256 -41.92 1.12 -28.63
N VAL A 257 -41.01 1.70 -27.85
CA VAL A 257 -39.60 1.29 -27.76
C VAL A 257 -39.26 1.08 -26.29
N SER A 258 -38.79 -0.12 -25.91
CA SER A 258 -38.59 -0.50 -24.50
C SER A 258 -37.50 0.30 -23.79
N SER A 259 -36.56 0.88 -24.51
CA SER A 259 -35.45 1.69 -23.99
C SER A 259 -35.79 3.17 -23.80
N ILE A 260 -36.94 3.64 -24.31
CA ILE A 260 -37.34 5.05 -24.31
C ILE A 260 -38.60 5.23 -23.47
N ASN A 261 -38.66 6.30 -22.70
CA ASN A 261 -39.85 6.69 -21.95
C ASN A 261 -40.32 8.06 -22.43
N ASP A 262 -41.13 8.06 -23.48
CA ASP A 262 -41.61 9.27 -24.16
C ASP A 262 -42.34 10.23 -23.18
N LYS A 263 -42.98 9.71 -22.12
CA LYS A 263 -43.65 10.51 -21.07
C LYS A 263 -42.66 11.24 -20.16
N SER A 264 -41.56 10.62 -19.75
CA SER A 264 -40.53 11.32 -18.97
C SER A 264 -39.73 12.29 -19.84
N ASP A 265 -39.49 11.93 -21.09
CA ASP A 265 -38.75 12.75 -22.03
C ASP A 265 -39.53 14.02 -22.39
N TRP A 266 -40.85 13.93 -22.54
CA TRP A 266 -41.74 15.09 -22.67
C TRP A 266 -41.57 16.11 -21.53
N LYS A 267 -41.52 15.65 -20.28
CA LYS A 267 -41.28 16.54 -19.12
C LYS A 267 -39.92 17.23 -19.21
N THR A 268 -38.91 16.51 -19.71
CA THR A 268 -37.56 17.04 -19.90
C THR A 268 -37.55 18.11 -21.00
N VAL A 269 -38.23 17.87 -22.12
CA VAL A 269 -38.37 18.83 -23.22
C VAL A 269 -39.11 20.09 -22.78
N ARG A 270 -40.25 19.95 -22.08
CA ARG A 270 -41.00 21.11 -21.55
C ARG A 270 -40.14 21.96 -20.62
N LYS A 271 -39.43 21.32 -19.68
CA LYS A 271 -38.50 22.02 -18.78
C LYS A 271 -37.37 22.72 -19.56
N ALA A 272 -36.83 22.07 -20.58
CA ALA A 272 -35.76 22.64 -21.39
C ALA A 272 -36.22 23.88 -22.18
N LEU A 273 -37.41 23.84 -22.79
CA LEU A 273 -38.01 24.98 -23.49
C LEU A 273 -38.15 26.20 -22.55
N THR A 274 -38.60 26.00 -21.31
CA THR A 274 -38.67 27.07 -20.31
C THR A 274 -37.30 27.66 -19.97
N VAL A 275 -36.26 26.83 -19.80
CA VAL A 275 -34.89 27.30 -19.46
C VAL A 275 -34.25 28.09 -20.61
N ILE A 276 -34.50 27.67 -21.85
CA ILE A 276 -34.02 28.35 -23.06
C ILE A 276 -34.70 29.72 -23.22
N GLY A 277 -35.92 29.88 -22.69
CA GLY A 277 -36.66 31.14 -22.69
C GLY A 277 -37.74 31.21 -23.76
N PHE A 278 -38.37 30.07 -24.09
CA PHE A 278 -39.60 30.05 -24.89
C PHE A 278 -40.78 30.51 -24.03
N HIS A 279 -41.64 31.36 -24.59
CA HIS A 279 -42.91 31.75 -23.97
C HIS A 279 -43.96 30.66 -24.17
N GLU A 280 -44.95 30.55 -23.26
CA GLU A 280 -45.99 29.51 -23.40
C GLU A 280 -46.83 29.68 -24.68
N GLU A 281 -47.02 30.91 -25.18
CA GLU A 281 -47.66 31.18 -26.48
C GLU A 281 -46.84 30.61 -27.65
N GLU A 282 -45.52 30.81 -27.64
CA GLU A 282 -44.62 30.23 -28.66
C GLU A 282 -44.59 28.69 -28.59
N VAL A 283 -44.68 28.13 -27.38
CA VAL A 283 -44.79 26.68 -27.20
C VAL A 283 -46.13 26.18 -27.74
N GLU A 284 -47.24 26.88 -27.50
CA GLU A 284 -48.55 26.52 -28.05
C GLU A 284 -48.55 26.59 -29.58
N ASP A 285 -48.02 27.65 -30.18
CA ASP A 285 -47.88 27.79 -31.64
C ASP A 285 -47.00 26.67 -32.25
N LEU A 286 -45.91 26.30 -31.57
CA LEU A 286 -45.05 25.21 -32.01
C LEU A 286 -45.79 23.87 -31.97
N LEU A 287 -46.58 23.63 -30.91
CA LEU A 287 -47.36 22.39 -30.77
C LEU A 287 -48.55 22.35 -31.74
N ASN A 288 -49.14 23.50 -32.08
CA ASN A 288 -50.14 23.62 -33.14
C ASN A 288 -49.54 23.17 -34.48
N ILE A 289 -48.31 23.58 -34.79
CA ILE A 289 -47.59 23.13 -35.99
C ILE A 289 -47.36 21.62 -35.95
N ILE A 290 -46.87 21.06 -34.84
CA ILE A 290 -46.63 19.60 -34.73
C ILE A 290 -47.94 18.80 -34.87
N ALA A 291 -49.03 19.26 -34.26
CA ALA A 291 -50.35 18.64 -34.39
C ALA A 291 -50.87 18.73 -35.83
N SER A 292 -50.68 19.87 -36.50
CA SER A 292 -51.08 20.05 -37.90
C SER A 292 -50.39 19.05 -38.84
N VAL A 293 -49.13 18.71 -38.60
CA VAL A 293 -48.39 17.71 -39.39
C VAL A 293 -49.02 16.32 -39.24
N LEU A 294 -49.47 15.95 -38.04
CA LEU A 294 -50.16 14.68 -37.80
C LEU A 294 -51.53 14.63 -38.49
N HIS A 295 -52.29 15.74 -38.44
CA HIS A 295 -53.57 15.85 -39.13
C HIS A 295 -53.42 15.85 -40.65
N LEU A 296 -52.37 16.49 -41.19
CA LEU A 296 -52.06 16.47 -42.63
C LEU A 296 -51.91 15.03 -43.12
N GLY A 297 -51.22 14.17 -42.37
CA GLY A 297 -51.03 12.77 -42.78
C GLY A 297 -52.31 11.95 -42.85
N ASN A 298 -53.35 12.35 -42.14
CA ASN A 298 -54.66 11.69 -42.14
C ASN A 298 -55.63 12.29 -43.16
N THR A 299 -55.26 13.37 -43.85
CA THR A 299 -56.07 13.91 -44.96
C THR A 299 -56.08 12.91 -46.12
N GLN A 300 -57.28 12.44 -46.46
CA GLN A 300 -57.52 11.51 -47.57
C GLN A 300 -58.12 12.25 -48.76
N PHE A 301 -57.74 11.79 -49.95
CA PHE A 301 -58.26 12.27 -51.22
C PHE A 301 -59.15 11.20 -51.85
N GLY A 302 -60.11 11.61 -52.65
CA GLY A 302 -60.99 10.76 -53.44
C GLY A 302 -61.33 11.41 -54.77
N GLU A 303 -61.97 10.67 -55.66
CA GLU A 303 -62.54 11.21 -56.91
C GLU A 303 -63.85 11.95 -56.60
N GLY A 304 -63.95 13.19 -57.05
CA GLY A 304 -65.19 13.97 -57.07
C GLY A 304 -66.10 13.61 -58.26
N GLU A 305 -67.29 14.22 -58.32
CA GLU A 305 -68.31 13.94 -59.33
C GLU A 305 -67.86 14.24 -60.78
N ASP A 306 -66.91 15.17 -60.97
CA ASP A 306 -66.37 15.59 -62.27
C ASP A 306 -65.00 14.94 -62.61
N GLY A 307 -64.55 13.94 -61.84
CA GLY A 307 -63.22 13.30 -62.00
C GLY A 307 -62.06 14.11 -61.44
N GLU A 308 -62.33 15.20 -60.72
CA GLU A 308 -61.34 16.01 -60.02
C GLU A 308 -61.00 15.43 -58.63
N THR A 309 -59.76 15.60 -58.19
CA THR A 309 -59.33 15.12 -56.86
C THR A 309 -59.92 16.00 -55.77
N GLN A 310 -60.74 15.43 -54.87
CA GLN A 310 -61.35 16.12 -53.73
C GLN A 310 -60.91 15.53 -52.39
N ILE A 311 -61.02 16.31 -51.31
CA ILE A 311 -60.70 15.86 -49.94
C ILE A 311 -61.94 15.20 -49.33
N THR A 312 -61.83 13.94 -48.89
CA THR A 312 -62.95 13.18 -48.31
C THR A 312 -63.09 13.36 -46.80
N THR A 313 -62.04 13.83 -46.12
CA THR A 313 -61.97 13.98 -44.67
C THR A 313 -62.08 15.45 -44.23
N GLU A 314 -63.29 16.00 -44.27
CA GLU A 314 -63.60 17.41 -43.87
C GLU A 314 -63.21 17.74 -42.42
N SER A 315 -63.35 16.79 -41.49
CA SER A 315 -63.02 17.00 -40.08
C SER A 315 -61.55 17.35 -39.85
N HIS A 316 -60.64 16.66 -40.54
CA HIS A 316 -59.20 16.95 -40.48
C HIS A 316 -58.86 18.30 -41.11
N LEU A 317 -59.55 18.69 -42.19
CA LEU A 317 -59.36 20.00 -42.81
C LEU A 317 -59.77 21.14 -41.86
N THR A 318 -60.85 20.97 -41.09
CA THR A 318 -61.25 21.95 -40.06
C THR A 318 -60.18 22.12 -38.98
N TYR A 319 -59.63 21.01 -38.48
CA TYR A 319 -58.51 21.06 -37.53
C TYR A 319 -57.27 21.72 -38.15
N LEU A 320 -56.94 21.42 -39.41
CA LEU A 320 -55.80 22.00 -40.10
C LEU A 320 -55.93 23.52 -40.26
N SER A 321 -57.08 24.01 -40.71
CA SER A 321 -57.37 25.44 -40.83
C SER A 321 -57.17 26.15 -39.48
N LYS A 322 -57.68 25.56 -38.39
CA LYS A 322 -57.53 26.10 -37.03
C LYS A 322 -56.07 26.08 -36.53
N LEU A 323 -55.36 24.96 -36.70
CA LEU A 323 -54.01 24.78 -36.15
C LEU A 323 -52.93 25.54 -36.93
N LEU A 324 -53.06 25.58 -38.26
CA LEU A 324 -52.19 26.38 -39.13
C LEU A 324 -52.59 27.87 -39.13
N GLY A 325 -53.80 28.21 -38.69
CA GLY A 325 -54.30 29.59 -38.71
C GLY A 325 -54.51 30.12 -40.13
N VAL A 326 -55.01 29.28 -41.05
CA VAL A 326 -55.22 29.64 -42.46
C VAL A 326 -56.67 29.43 -42.89
N ASP A 327 -57.09 30.09 -43.96
CA ASP A 327 -58.42 29.90 -44.53
C ASP A 327 -58.61 28.46 -45.07
N GLY A 328 -59.67 27.80 -44.60
CA GLY A 328 -59.96 26.39 -44.90
C GLY A 328 -60.24 26.11 -46.39
N PRO A 329 -61.12 26.88 -47.05
CA PRO A 329 -61.34 26.82 -48.49
C PRO A 329 -60.06 27.03 -49.31
N ALA A 330 -59.26 28.05 -48.98
CA ALA A 330 -57.99 28.30 -49.67
C ALA A 330 -57.00 27.13 -49.52
N LEU A 331 -56.91 26.53 -48.32
CA LEU A 331 -56.06 25.34 -48.10
C LEU A 331 -56.54 24.12 -48.90
N ARG A 332 -57.86 23.95 -49.03
CA ARG A 332 -58.45 22.87 -49.84
C ARG A 332 -58.09 23.01 -51.31
N GLU A 333 -58.28 24.20 -51.88
CA GLU A 333 -57.91 24.49 -53.26
C GLU A 333 -56.40 24.28 -53.47
N ALA A 334 -55.57 24.74 -52.53
CA ALA A 334 -54.12 24.59 -52.65
C ALA A 334 -53.62 23.13 -52.59
N LEU A 335 -54.35 22.22 -51.93
CA LEU A 335 -54.04 20.79 -51.88
C LEU A 335 -54.58 19.99 -53.06
N THR A 336 -55.55 20.53 -53.80
CA THR A 336 -56.26 19.83 -54.90
C THR A 336 -55.94 20.42 -56.27
N HIS A 337 -55.43 21.65 -56.34
CA HIS A 337 -55.08 22.36 -57.55
C HIS A 337 -53.62 22.81 -57.51
N LYS A 338 -53.04 23.11 -58.67
CA LYS A 338 -51.73 23.79 -58.81
C LYS A 338 -51.89 25.07 -59.61
N LYS A 339 -51.19 26.10 -59.15
CA LYS A 339 -51.07 27.37 -59.87
C LYS A 339 -49.81 27.36 -60.73
N LEU A 340 -49.99 27.41 -62.05
CA LEU A 340 -48.93 27.48 -63.05
C LEU A 340 -48.84 28.90 -63.59
N THR A 341 -47.63 29.45 -63.66
CA THR A 341 -47.38 30.75 -64.30
C THR A 341 -46.68 30.51 -65.63
N ALA A 342 -47.40 30.68 -66.74
CA ALA A 342 -46.87 30.51 -68.09
C ALA A 342 -46.91 31.88 -68.80
N LYS A 343 -45.76 32.38 -69.25
CA LYS A 343 -45.62 33.65 -69.99
C LYS A 343 -46.31 34.89 -69.35
N GLY A 344 -46.45 34.91 -68.02
CA GLY A 344 -47.06 36.02 -67.29
C GLY A 344 -48.55 35.85 -66.97
N GLU A 345 -49.23 34.83 -67.50
CA GLU A 345 -50.58 34.46 -67.12
C GLU A 345 -50.56 33.39 -66.02
N GLU A 346 -51.40 33.56 -64.99
CA GLU A 346 -51.57 32.60 -63.91
C GLU A 346 -52.77 31.69 -64.23
N MET A 347 -52.51 30.39 -64.37
CA MET A 347 -53.52 29.37 -64.63
C MET A 347 -53.60 28.41 -63.44
N ILE A 348 -54.80 28.14 -62.94
CA ILE A 348 -55.05 27.16 -61.89
C ILE A 348 -55.57 25.88 -62.56
N GLY A 349 -54.92 24.75 -62.33
CA GLY A 349 -55.33 23.45 -62.88
C GLY A 349 -55.42 22.38 -61.80
N PRO A 350 -56.30 21.37 -61.95
CA PRO A 350 -56.47 20.31 -60.95
C PRO A 350 -55.22 19.43 -60.86
N LEU A 351 -55.00 18.85 -59.67
CA LEU A 351 -53.99 17.83 -59.41
C LEU A 351 -54.59 16.44 -59.57
N SER A 352 -53.79 15.49 -60.05
CA SER A 352 -54.14 14.07 -59.96
C SER A 352 -54.09 13.57 -58.51
N PHE A 353 -54.69 12.42 -58.23
CA PHE A 353 -54.66 11.80 -56.91
C PHE A 353 -53.24 11.67 -56.34
N GLU A 354 -52.30 11.16 -57.14
CA GLU A 354 -50.90 11.01 -56.74
C GLU A 354 -50.22 12.37 -56.49
N GLN A 355 -50.51 13.37 -57.32
CA GLN A 355 -49.96 14.72 -57.16
C GLN A 355 -50.52 15.42 -55.91
N ALA A 356 -51.79 15.20 -55.55
CA ALA A 356 -52.39 15.75 -54.33
C ALA A 356 -51.79 15.12 -53.06
N VAL A 357 -51.54 13.80 -53.08
CA VAL A 357 -50.81 13.10 -52.00
C VAL A 357 -49.39 13.65 -51.87
N ALA A 358 -48.68 13.81 -53.00
CA ALA A 358 -47.34 14.40 -53.01
C ALA A 358 -47.34 15.86 -52.50
N ALA A 359 -48.37 16.65 -52.84
CA ALA A 359 -48.55 18.03 -52.38
C ALA A 359 -48.73 18.12 -50.86
N ARG A 360 -49.59 17.25 -50.30
CA ARG A 360 -49.80 17.11 -48.85
C ARG A 360 -48.51 16.74 -48.12
N ASP A 361 -47.79 15.75 -48.64
CA ASP A 361 -46.54 15.28 -48.06
C ASP A 361 -45.44 16.36 -48.17
N ALA A 362 -45.39 17.11 -49.29
CA ALA A 362 -44.51 18.26 -49.47
C ALA A 362 -44.80 19.37 -48.46
N LEU A 363 -46.07 19.70 -48.22
CA LEU A 363 -46.47 20.68 -47.22
C LEU A 363 -46.05 20.24 -45.80
N ALA A 364 -46.31 18.98 -45.43
CA ALA A 364 -45.93 18.44 -44.12
C ALA A 364 -44.41 18.51 -43.89
N LYS A 365 -43.61 18.12 -44.90
CA LYS A 365 -42.13 18.22 -44.88
C LYS A 365 -41.66 19.67 -44.74
N ALA A 366 -42.27 20.59 -45.49
CA ALA A 366 -41.89 22.00 -45.50
C ALA A 366 -42.21 22.69 -44.17
N VAL A 367 -43.43 22.50 -43.65
CA VAL A 367 -43.87 23.05 -42.36
C VAL A 367 -42.97 22.56 -41.23
N TYR A 368 -42.73 21.25 -41.12
CA TYR A 368 -41.85 20.68 -40.09
C TYR A 368 -40.40 21.16 -40.23
N GLY A 369 -39.85 21.13 -41.45
CA GLY A 369 -38.46 21.52 -41.70
C GLY A 369 -38.17 22.99 -41.42
N ARG A 370 -39.12 23.89 -41.76
CA ARG A 370 -38.99 25.31 -41.45
C ARG A 370 -39.21 25.59 -39.96
N ALA A 371 -40.18 24.94 -39.32
CA ALA A 371 -40.37 25.05 -37.87
C ALA A 371 -39.14 24.59 -37.09
N PHE A 372 -38.46 23.52 -37.53
CA PHE A 372 -37.18 23.11 -36.94
C PHE A 372 -36.07 24.16 -37.14
N THR A 373 -36.01 24.78 -38.31
CA THR A 373 -35.03 25.86 -38.59
C THR A 373 -35.29 27.08 -37.72
N TRP A 374 -36.56 27.46 -37.55
CA TRP A 374 -36.97 28.52 -36.63
C TRP A 374 -36.64 28.19 -35.17
N LEU A 375 -36.89 26.94 -34.74
CA LEU A 375 -36.56 26.46 -33.40
C LEU A 375 -35.06 26.63 -33.11
N VAL A 376 -34.20 26.26 -34.07
CA VAL A 376 -32.74 26.46 -33.96
C VAL A 376 -32.40 27.95 -33.91
N ALA A 377 -33.04 28.79 -34.74
CA ALA A 377 -32.82 30.24 -34.73
C ALA A 377 -33.22 30.87 -33.39
N LYS A 378 -34.34 30.45 -32.79
CA LYS A 378 -34.78 30.91 -31.47
C LYS A 378 -33.82 30.47 -30.36
N ILE A 379 -33.32 29.24 -30.41
CA ILE A 379 -32.26 28.76 -29.50
C ILE A 379 -31.01 29.64 -29.66
N ASN A 380 -30.59 29.95 -30.88
CA ASN A 380 -29.43 30.82 -31.13
C ASN A 380 -29.64 32.24 -30.57
N GLN A 381 -30.83 32.82 -30.70
CA GLN A 381 -31.15 34.12 -30.09
C GLN A 381 -31.03 34.08 -28.55
N SER A 382 -31.35 32.94 -27.92
CA SER A 382 -31.20 32.76 -26.46
C SER A 382 -29.74 32.58 -26.00
N LEU A 383 -28.88 32.08 -26.91
CA LEU A 383 -27.46 31.82 -26.69
C LEU A 383 -26.56 32.97 -27.13
N ALA A 384 -27.10 33.89 -27.94
CA ALA A 384 -26.38 35.05 -28.44
C ALA A 384 -25.91 35.96 -27.30
N PHE A 385 -24.69 36.46 -27.42
CA PHE A 385 -24.11 37.41 -26.48
C PHE A 385 -24.79 38.79 -26.63
N LYS A 386 -25.39 39.30 -25.55
CA LYS A 386 -26.23 40.52 -25.56
C LYS A 386 -25.56 41.79 -25.03
N ASP A 387 -24.25 41.77 -24.77
CA ASP A 387 -23.58 42.88 -24.09
C ASP A 387 -23.18 44.00 -25.07
N GLU A 388 -23.98 45.07 -25.12
CA GLU A 388 -23.79 46.24 -26.00
C GLU A 388 -22.47 46.99 -25.72
N VAL A 389 -21.93 46.89 -24.50
CA VAL A 389 -20.68 47.53 -24.07
C VAL A 389 -19.45 46.96 -24.80
N TYR A 390 -19.52 45.71 -25.27
CA TYR A 390 -18.45 45.04 -26.02
C TYR A 390 -18.61 45.11 -27.54
N ASN A 391 -19.77 45.54 -28.07
CA ASN A 391 -20.00 45.64 -29.52
C ASN A 391 -19.27 46.81 -30.19
N SER A 392 -18.78 47.79 -29.40
CA SER A 392 -18.07 48.99 -29.87
C SER A 392 -16.57 48.79 -30.08
N SER A 393 -16.01 47.68 -29.61
CA SER A 393 -14.65 47.24 -29.93
C SER A 393 -14.72 45.84 -30.50
N LYS A 394 -14.12 45.59 -31.67
CA LYS A 394 -13.90 44.24 -32.23
C LYS A 394 -12.95 43.44 -31.31
N GLY A 395 -13.33 43.21 -30.07
CA GLY A 395 -12.65 42.34 -29.12
C GLY A 395 -12.85 40.91 -29.60
N SER A 396 -11.82 40.37 -30.24
CA SER A 396 -11.73 38.99 -30.75
C SER A 396 -12.26 38.00 -29.72
N SER A 397 -13.51 37.56 -29.89
CA SER A 397 -14.00 36.35 -29.22
C SER A 397 -13.30 35.17 -29.86
N SER A 398 -12.84 34.23 -29.04
CA SER A 398 -12.30 32.96 -29.52
C SER A 398 -13.39 31.91 -29.48
N VAL A 399 -13.34 30.97 -30.41
CA VAL A 399 -14.41 29.98 -30.58
C VAL A 399 -13.88 28.56 -30.44
N ILE A 400 -14.62 27.71 -29.73
CA ILE A 400 -14.48 26.25 -29.81
C ILE A 400 -15.72 25.69 -30.47
N GLY A 401 -15.58 25.23 -31.71
CA GLY A 401 -16.63 24.52 -32.45
C GLY A 401 -16.70 23.04 -32.06
N LEU A 402 -17.90 22.49 -31.94
CA LEU A 402 -18.15 21.06 -31.77
C LEU A 402 -18.98 20.56 -32.94
N LEU A 403 -18.43 19.64 -33.73
CA LEU A 403 -19.14 19.02 -34.84
C LEU A 403 -19.59 17.61 -34.44
N ASP A 404 -20.90 17.43 -34.33
CA ASP A 404 -21.58 16.14 -34.17
C ASP A 404 -22.37 15.85 -35.44
N ILE A 405 -21.81 14.99 -36.30
CA ILE A 405 -22.39 14.60 -37.59
C ILE A 405 -22.81 13.14 -37.58
N TYR A 406 -23.78 12.82 -38.43
CA TYR A 406 -24.15 11.43 -38.72
C TYR A 406 -22.93 10.64 -39.23
N GLY A 407 -22.86 9.38 -38.82
CA GLY A 407 -21.81 8.49 -39.30
C GLY A 407 -22.05 8.05 -40.74
N PHE A 408 -21.05 7.39 -41.33
CA PHE A 408 -21.23 6.68 -42.59
C PHE A 408 -22.34 5.62 -42.45
N GLU A 409 -23.28 5.57 -43.39
CA GLU A 409 -24.46 4.68 -43.34
C GLU A 409 -24.44 3.69 -44.50
N VAL A 410 -24.53 2.39 -44.19
CA VAL A 410 -24.70 1.31 -45.17
C VAL A 410 -25.81 0.40 -44.68
N PHE A 411 -26.99 0.52 -45.30
CA PHE A 411 -28.17 -0.29 -45.05
C PHE A 411 -28.38 -1.33 -46.15
N GLN A 412 -29.37 -2.22 -45.96
CA GLN A 412 -29.79 -3.16 -46.99
C GLN A 412 -30.39 -2.44 -48.20
N HIS A 413 -31.10 -1.34 -47.96
CA HIS A 413 -31.63 -0.43 -49.00
C HIS A 413 -31.10 0.98 -48.73
N ASN A 414 -30.25 1.49 -49.61
CA ASN A 414 -29.70 2.85 -49.50
C ASN A 414 -30.37 3.75 -50.55
N SER A 415 -30.75 4.94 -50.12
CA SER A 415 -31.48 5.92 -50.92
C SER A 415 -30.72 7.26 -50.98
N PHE A 416 -31.32 8.28 -51.56
CA PHE A 416 -30.83 9.67 -51.63
C PHE A 416 -30.32 10.19 -50.28
N GLU A 417 -30.98 9.85 -49.18
CA GLU A 417 -30.60 10.27 -47.83
C GLU A 417 -29.21 9.70 -47.43
N GLN A 418 -28.99 8.39 -47.63
CA GLN A 418 -27.70 7.76 -47.37
C GLN A 418 -26.62 8.30 -48.30
N PHE A 419 -26.96 8.59 -49.57
CA PHE A 419 -26.03 9.19 -50.52
C PHE A 419 -25.51 10.55 -50.02
N CYS A 420 -26.41 11.44 -49.58
CA CYS A 420 -26.04 12.74 -48.99
C CYS A 420 -25.20 12.58 -47.70
N ILE A 421 -25.59 11.65 -46.82
CA ILE A 421 -24.85 11.33 -45.58
C ILE A 421 -23.43 10.85 -45.87
N ASN A 422 -23.26 9.96 -46.83
CA ASN A 422 -21.98 9.37 -47.19
C ASN A 422 -21.08 10.38 -47.93
N TYR A 423 -21.65 11.22 -48.80
CA TYR A 423 -20.94 12.35 -49.42
C TYR A 423 -20.39 13.34 -48.37
N CYS A 424 -21.18 13.66 -47.33
CA CYS A 424 -20.71 14.48 -46.20
C CYS A 424 -19.47 13.88 -45.53
N ASN A 425 -19.53 12.58 -45.22
CA ASN A 425 -18.45 11.86 -44.57
C ASN A 425 -17.20 11.79 -45.45
N GLU A 426 -17.35 11.64 -46.77
CA GLU A 426 -16.26 11.69 -47.75
C GLU A 426 -15.52 13.03 -47.69
N LYS A 427 -16.27 14.15 -47.71
CA LYS A 427 -15.70 15.51 -47.65
C LYS A 427 -15.02 15.81 -46.33
N LEU A 428 -15.59 15.36 -45.21
CA LEU A 428 -14.98 15.53 -43.89
C LEU A 428 -13.73 14.66 -43.71
N GLN A 429 -13.69 13.47 -44.31
CA GLN A 429 -12.49 12.64 -44.33
C GLN A 429 -11.39 13.26 -45.19
N GLN A 430 -11.73 13.84 -46.34
CA GLN A 430 -10.78 14.59 -47.16
C GLN A 430 -10.16 15.76 -46.39
N LEU A 431 -11.01 16.51 -45.68
CA LEU A 431 -10.58 17.61 -44.81
C LEU A 431 -9.64 17.12 -43.70
N PHE A 432 -9.99 16.01 -43.05
CA PHE A 432 -9.17 15.38 -42.02
C PHE A 432 -7.76 15.02 -42.51
N ILE A 433 -7.68 14.34 -43.65
CA ILE A 433 -6.40 13.92 -44.23
C ILE A 433 -5.56 15.16 -44.58
N LYS A 434 -6.17 16.15 -45.25
CA LYS A 434 -5.50 17.40 -45.63
C LYS A 434 -4.95 18.17 -44.42
N LEU A 435 -5.76 18.38 -43.39
CA LEU A 435 -5.35 19.13 -42.20
C LEU A 435 -4.35 18.36 -41.35
N THR A 436 -4.49 17.04 -41.21
CA THR A 436 -3.54 16.21 -40.45
C THR A 436 -2.17 16.21 -41.11
N LEU A 437 -2.10 16.04 -42.43
CA LEU A 437 -0.84 16.07 -43.17
C LEU A 437 -0.20 17.45 -43.13
N LYS A 438 -0.98 18.51 -43.37
CA LYS A 438 -0.50 19.89 -43.35
C LYS A 438 0.07 20.26 -41.97
N SER A 439 -0.64 19.93 -40.89
CA SER A 439 -0.17 20.20 -39.52
C SER A 439 1.13 19.47 -39.19
N GLU A 440 1.30 18.22 -39.65
CA GLU A 440 2.56 17.50 -39.44
C GLU A 440 3.72 18.07 -40.27
N GLN A 441 3.45 18.52 -41.50
CA GLN A 441 4.44 19.19 -42.35
C GLN A 441 4.92 20.51 -41.71
N GLU A 442 3.99 21.36 -41.28
CA GLU A 442 4.29 22.65 -40.64
C GLU A 442 5.13 22.49 -39.37
N GLU A 443 4.84 21.47 -38.55
CA GLU A 443 5.62 21.16 -37.34
C GLU A 443 7.05 20.73 -37.67
N TYR A 444 7.24 19.95 -38.75
CA TYR A 444 8.56 19.45 -39.14
C TYR A 444 9.39 20.59 -39.72
N GLU A 445 8.78 21.45 -40.54
CA GLU A 445 9.41 22.67 -41.04
C GLU A 445 9.79 23.63 -39.90
N ALA A 446 8.89 23.84 -38.94
CA ALA A 446 9.15 24.68 -37.77
C ALA A 446 10.36 24.19 -36.97
N GLU A 447 10.47 22.87 -36.77
CA GLU A 447 11.54 22.23 -36.03
C GLU A 447 12.80 21.92 -36.88
N GLY A 448 12.78 22.20 -38.19
CA GLY A 448 13.91 22.00 -39.09
C GLY A 448 14.20 20.54 -39.45
N ILE A 449 13.16 19.71 -39.51
CA ILE A 449 13.24 18.27 -39.80
C ILE A 449 12.80 18.01 -41.25
N THR A 450 13.51 17.11 -41.94
CA THR A 450 13.19 16.72 -43.33
C THR A 450 11.89 15.92 -43.39
N TRP A 451 10.95 16.37 -44.24
CA TRP A 451 9.69 15.68 -44.50
C TRP A 451 9.86 14.50 -45.46
N GLU A 452 9.39 13.32 -45.05
CA GLU A 452 9.31 12.13 -45.92
C GLU A 452 7.86 11.98 -46.43
N PRO A 453 7.62 11.93 -47.77
CA PRO A 453 6.28 11.80 -48.32
C PRO A 453 5.59 10.51 -47.90
N VAL A 454 4.45 10.62 -47.22
CA VAL A 454 3.64 9.47 -46.80
C VAL A 454 2.69 9.07 -47.94
N LYS A 455 2.69 7.79 -48.32
CA LYS A 455 1.68 7.24 -49.23
C LYS A 455 0.35 7.08 -48.50
N TYR A 456 -0.69 7.77 -48.93
CA TYR A 456 -2.06 7.64 -48.43
C TYR A 456 -3.06 7.60 -49.59
N PHE A 457 -4.28 7.14 -49.32
CA PHE A 457 -5.37 7.17 -50.30
C PHE A 457 -6.01 8.56 -50.33
N ASP A 458 -5.89 9.27 -51.45
CA ASP A 458 -6.55 10.57 -51.63
C ASP A 458 -7.98 10.35 -52.14
N ASN A 459 -8.94 10.57 -51.24
CA ASN A 459 -10.35 10.39 -51.53
C ASN A 459 -10.99 11.57 -52.28
N LYS A 460 -10.18 12.58 -52.67
CA LYS A 460 -10.63 13.68 -53.53
C LYS A 460 -11.31 13.22 -54.82
N ILE A 461 -10.82 12.13 -55.42
CA ILE A 461 -11.40 11.55 -56.64
C ILE A 461 -12.88 11.17 -56.47
N ILE A 462 -13.29 10.79 -55.26
CA ILE A 462 -14.66 10.42 -54.92
C ILE A 462 -15.51 11.67 -54.68
N CYS A 463 -14.95 12.68 -54.01
CA CYS A 463 -15.59 13.98 -53.86
C CYS A 463 -15.88 14.63 -55.22
N ASP A 464 -14.88 14.64 -56.11
CA ASP A 464 -14.97 15.23 -57.45
C ASP A 464 -16.05 14.49 -58.28
N LEU A 465 -16.09 13.16 -58.24
CA LEU A 465 -17.16 12.35 -58.88
C LEU A 465 -18.58 12.81 -58.50
N VAL A 466 -18.78 13.23 -57.24
CA VAL A 466 -20.10 13.66 -56.74
C VAL A 466 -20.38 15.14 -57.07
N GLU A 467 -19.38 16.02 -56.88
CA GLU A 467 -19.60 17.47 -56.84
C GLU A 467 -19.13 18.25 -58.07
N GLU A 468 -18.38 17.63 -58.99
CA GLU A 468 -17.81 18.30 -60.16
C GLU A 468 -18.89 19.08 -60.93
N LYS A 469 -18.57 20.32 -61.31
CA LYS A 469 -19.52 21.17 -62.04
C LYS A 469 -19.77 20.59 -63.43
N HIS A 470 -21.05 20.47 -63.81
CA HIS A 470 -21.51 20.00 -65.12
C HIS A 470 -21.27 18.52 -65.43
N LYS A 471 -20.49 17.79 -64.61
CA LYS A 471 -20.17 16.37 -64.83
C LYS A 471 -20.39 15.49 -63.61
N GLY A 472 -20.44 16.07 -62.41
CA GLY A 472 -20.62 15.31 -61.17
C GLY A 472 -22.07 14.84 -61.00
N PHE A 473 -22.24 13.82 -60.15
CA PHE A 473 -23.54 13.20 -59.86
C PHE A 473 -24.65 14.23 -59.55
N ILE A 474 -24.36 15.24 -58.71
CA ILE A 474 -25.35 16.26 -58.33
C ILE A 474 -25.76 17.12 -59.53
N SER A 475 -24.83 17.45 -60.42
CA SER A 475 -25.15 18.24 -61.62
C SER A 475 -26.04 17.45 -62.59
N ILE A 476 -25.80 16.15 -62.74
CA ILE A 476 -26.61 15.27 -63.59
C ILE A 476 -28.01 15.11 -63.00
N LEU A 477 -28.11 14.93 -61.68
CA LEU A 477 -29.39 14.81 -60.97
C LEU A 477 -30.23 16.08 -61.12
N ASP A 478 -29.60 17.25 -60.99
CA ASP A 478 -30.28 18.54 -61.16
C ASP A 478 -30.73 18.77 -62.61
N GLU A 479 -29.92 18.36 -63.60
CA GLU A 479 -30.26 18.46 -65.02
C GLU A 479 -31.48 17.58 -65.37
N GLU A 480 -31.52 16.33 -64.88
CA GLU A 480 -32.65 15.43 -65.14
C GLU A 480 -33.94 15.87 -64.40
N CYS A 481 -33.84 16.47 -63.21
CA CYS A 481 -34.98 17.12 -62.55
C CYS A 481 -35.55 18.30 -63.37
N LEU A 482 -34.74 18.91 -64.25
CA LEU A 482 -35.11 20.09 -65.03
C LEU A 482 -35.51 19.76 -66.48
N ARG A 483 -35.45 18.48 -66.87
CA ARG A 483 -35.70 18.03 -68.23
C ARG A 483 -37.17 18.25 -68.64
N PRO A 484 -37.43 18.84 -69.83
CA PRO A 484 -38.79 18.90 -70.37
C PRO A 484 -39.25 17.49 -70.82
N GLY A 485 -40.26 16.94 -70.15
CA GLY A 485 -40.79 15.58 -70.33
C GLY A 485 -41.31 15.00 -69.01
N GLU A 486 -41.67 13.72 -68.97
CA GLU A 486 -41.84 12.98 -67.71
C GLU A 486 -40.47 12.45 -67.26
N PRO A 487 -39.81 13.09 -66.27
CA PRO A 487 -38.52 12.61 -65.79
C PRO A 487 -38.70 11.30 -65.02
N SER A 488 -37.87 10.30 -65.31
CA SER A 488 -37.93 8.99 -64.64
C SER A 488 -36.60 8.67 -63.96
N ASP A 489 -36.64 7.96 -62.83
CA ASP A 489 -35.40 7.58 -62.13
C ASP A 489 -34.52 6.66 -63.00
N ILE A 490 -35.13 5.90 -63.92
CA ILE A 490 -34.44 5.04 -64.88
C ILE A 490 -33.68 5.89 -65.90
N SER A 491 -34.30 6.94 -66.46
CA SER A 491 -33.60 7.85 -67.39
C SER A 491 -32.43 8.58 -66.71
N PHE A 492 -32.56 8.87 -65.41
CA PHE A 492 -31.46 9.38 -64.61
C PHE A 492 -30.30 8.36 -64.49
N LEU A 493 -30.61 7.09 -64.20
CA LEU A 493 -29.60 6.04 -64.13
C LEU A 493 -28.87 5.84 -65.46
N GLU A 494 -29.57 5.87 -66.59
CA GLU A 494 -28.96 5.74 -67.91
C GLU A 494 -28.00 6.89 -68.22
N LYS A 495 -28.38 8.13 -67.88
CA LYS A 495 -27.51 9.29 -68.05
C LYS A 495 -26.26 9.22 -67.16
N LEU A 496 -26.38 8.68 -65.95
CA LEU A 496 -25.24 8.39 -65.09
C LEU A 496 -24.32 7.33 -65.71
N GLU A 497 -24.87 6.28 -66.31
CA GLU A 497 -24.09 5.25 -67.00
C GLU A 497 -23.29 5.83 -68.18
N ASP A 498 -23.91 6.69 -68.98
CA ASP A 498 -23.26 7.32 -70.15
C ASP A 498 -22.15 8.30 -69.74
N THR A 499 -22.36 9.05 -68.65
CA THR A 499 -21.43 10.12 -68.24
C THR A 499 -20.33 9.63 -67.29
N LEU A 500 -20.69 8.76 -66.33
CA LEU A 500 -19.81 8.31 -65.23
C LEU A 500 -19.35 6.86 -65.37
N GLY A 501 -19.82 6.11 -66.38
CA GLY A 501 -19.58 4.68 -66.51
C GLY A 501 -18.10 4.26 -66.64
N GLY A 502 -17.22 5.17 -67.08
CA GLY A 502 -15.78 4.93 -67.14
C GLY A 502 -15.02 5.15 -65.82
N HIS A 503 -15.68 5.64 -64.76
CA HIS A 503 -15.00 6.02 -63.53
C HIS A 503 -14.75 4.82 -62.61
N ALA A 504 -13.52 4.66 -62.11
CA ALA A 504 -13.10 3.49 -61.31
C ALA A 504 -13.92 3.26 -60.01
N HIS A 505 -14.57 4.30 -59.50
CA HIS A 505 -15.38 4.26 -58.27
C HIS A 505 -16.90 4.18 -58.52
N PHE A 506 -17.35 4.05 -59.77
CA PHE A 506 -18.76 3.98 -60.14
C PHE A 506 -19.04 2.69 -60.92
N VAL A 507 -20.02 1.91 -60.47
CA VAL A 507 -20.36 0.62 -61.09
C VAL A 507 -21.88 0.46 -61.14
N THR A 508 -22.43 0.04 -62.29
CA THR A 508 -23.86 -0.31 -62.42
C THR A 508 -24.03 -1.75 -62.90
N HIS A 509 -25.27 -2.27 -62.90
CA HIS A 509 -25.56 -3.60 -63.42
C HIS A 509 -25.16 -3.78 -64.90
N LYS A 510 -25.22 -2.72 -65.74
CA LYS A 510 -24.76 -2.80 -67.13
C LYS A 510 -23.23 -2.93 -67.22
N LEU A 511 -22.50 -2.18 -66.41
CA LEU A 511 -21.03 -2.08 -66.40
C LEU A 511 -20.33 -3.18 -65.57
N ALA A 512 -21.07 -3.92 -64.75
CA ALA A 512 -20.54 -4.90 -63.81
C ALA A 512 -20.09 -6.24 -64.46
N ASN A 513 -18.93 -6.76 -64.02
CA ASN A 513 -18.45 -8.11 -64.33
C ASN A 513 -19.39 -9.21 -63.79
N GLY A 514 -19.37 -10.43 -64.36
CA GLY A 514 -20.35 -11.49 -64.07
C GLY A 514 -20.57 -11.88 -62.59
N LYS A 515 -19.58 -11.72 -61.69
CA LYS A 515 -19.76 -11.87 -60.24
C LYS A 515 -20.43 -10.66 -59.59
N THR A 516 -20.05 -9.45 -59.99
CA THR A 516 -20.57 -8.17 -59.48
C THR A 516 -22.00 -7.91 -59.96
N ARG A 517 -22.38 -8.44 -61.13
CA ARG A 517 -23.73 -8.37 -61.71
C ARG A 517 -24.81 -9.06 -60.87
N LYS A 518 -24.44 -10.06 -60.05
CA LYS A 518 -25.35 -10.71 -59.09
C LYS A 518 -25.59 -9.89 -57.82
N ALA A 519 -24.76 -8.88 -57.57
CA ALA A 519 -24.74 -8.11 -56.32
C ALA A 519 -25.23 -6.67 -56.49
N VAL A 520 -25.54 -6.21 -57.71
CA VAL A 520 -26.09 -4.89 -58.02
C VAL A 520 -27.39 -5.09 -58.78
N GLY A 521 -28.50 -4.53 -58.30
CA GLY A 521 -29.79 -4.58 -58.97
C GLY A 521 -29.82 -3.79 -60.29
N ARG A 522 -30.85 -4.02 -61.13
CA ARG A 522 -31.02 -3.30 -62.41
C ARG A 522 -31.30 -1.80 -62.23
N GLU A 523 -31.91 -1.43 -61.11
CA GLU A 523 -32.24 -0.06 -60.71
C GLU A 523 -31.29 0.45 -59.61
N GLU A 524 -30.07 -0.10 -59.57
CA GLU A 524 -29.07 0.28 -58.57
C GLU A 524 -27.76 0.71 -59.21
N PHE A 525 -27.12 1.68 -58.56
CA PHE A 525 -25.72 2.01 -58.80
C PHE A 525 -24.90 1.74 -57.55
N ARG A 526 -23.65 1.34 -57.74
CA ARG A 526 -22.67 1.12 -56.68
C ARG A 526 -21.62 2.21 -56.73
N LEU A 527 -21.37 2.82 -55.58
CA LEU A 527 -20.28 3.77 -55.39
C LEU A 527 -19.26 3.18 -54.42
N ILE A 528 -17.99 3.24 -54.81
CA ILE A 528 -16.87 2.74 -54.00
C ILE A 528 -16.32 3.92 -53.18
N HIS A 529 -16.84 4.08 -51.97
CA HIS A 529 -16.41 5.11 -51.02
C HIS A 529 -15.07 4.76 -50.36
N TYR A 530 -14.45 5.70 -49.65
CA TYR A 530 -13.26 5.40 -48.82
C TYR A 530 -13.52 4.32 -47.76
N ALA A 531 -14.76 4.24 -47.30
CA ALA A 531 -15.25 3.32 -46.28
C ALA A 531 -15.54 1.90 -46.81
N GLY A 532 -15.83 1.77 -48.11
CA GLY A 532 -16.30 0.52 -48.70
C GLY A 532 -17.31 0.73 -49.84
N GLU A 533 -17.86 -0.37 -50.33
CA GLU A 533 -18.81 -0.39 -51.44
C GLU A 533 -20.25 -0.18 -50.92
N VAL A 534 -21.00 0.72 -51.54
CA VAL A 534 -22.41 0.99 -51.20
C VAL A 534 -23.27 0.93 -52.45
N ASN A 535 -24.33 0.11 -52.40
CA ASN A 535 -25.35 0.05 -53.45
C ASN A 535 -26.50 1.02 -53.10
N TYR A 536 -26.86 1.89 -54.02
CA TYR A 536 -27.97 2.84 -53.91
C TYR A 536 -29.04 2.52 -54.95
N THR A 537 -30.30 2.53 -54.54
CA THR A 537 -31.45 2.35 -55.43
C THR A 537 -31.88 3.70 -55.99
N VAL A 538 -32.00 3.84 -57.32
CA VAL A 538 -32.35 5.13 -57.94
C VAL A 538 -33.81 5.53 -57.74
N ASN A 539 -34.68 4.58 -57.41
CA ASN A 539 -36.11 4.83 -57.22
C ASN A 539 -36.36 5.93 -56.16
N GLY A 540 -37.08 6.98 -56.57
CA GLY A 540 -37.41 8.16 -55.79
C GLY A 540 -36.27 9.19 -55.65
N PHE A 541 -35.16 9.08 -56.38
CA PHE A 541 -34.08 10.08 -56.31
C PHE A 541 -34.53 11.43 -56.84
N LEU A 542 -35.25 11.46 -57.96
CA LEU A 542 -35.73 12.71 -58.56
C LEU A 542 -36.74 13.42 -57.66
N ASP A 543 -37.74 12.70 -57.14
CA ASP A 543 -38.76 13.25 -56.25
C ASP A 543 -38.15 13.83 -54.97
N LYS A 544 -37.17 13.13 -54.39
CA LYS A 544 -36.47 13.55 -53.18
C LYS A 544 -35.58 14.77 -53.43
N ASN A 545 -35.00 14.89 -54.62
CA ASN A 545 -34.16 16.03 -54.97
C ASN A 545 -34.98 17.29 -55.29
N THR A 546 -36.16 17.12 -55.89
CA THR A 546 -36.97 18.26 -56.35
C THR A 546 -37.56 19.06 -55.18
N ASP A 547 -37.84 18.42 -54.03
CA ASP A 547 -38.37 19.02 -52.77
C ASP A 547 -39.37 20.17 -53.01
N LEU A 548 -40.24 20.00 -54.01
CA LEU A 548 -41.03 21.10 -54.58
C LEU A 548 -42.28 21.35 -53.73
N LEU A 549 -42.35 22.51 -53.10
CA LEU A 549 -43.59 23.02 -52.53
C LEU A 549 -44.27 23.93 -53.56
N TYR A 550 -45.49 23.58 -53.98
CA TYR A 550 -46.26 24.38 -54.95
C TYR A 550 -46.50 25.81 -54.46
N ARG A 551 -46.58 26.75 -55.40
CA ARG A 551 -46.65 28.20 -55.11
C ARG A 551 -47.92 28.59 -54.35
N ASN A 552 -49.05 27.99 -54.70
CA ASN A 552 -50.34 28.17 -54.00
C ASN A 552 -50.28 27.70 -52.54
N LEU A 553 -49.62 26.57 -52.24
CA LEU A 553 -49.42 26.13 -50.85
C LEU A 553 -48.59 27.14 -50.05
N LYS A 554 -47.56 27.74 -50.67
CA LYS A 554 -46.79 28.82 -50.03
C LYS A 554 -47.64 30.07 -49.79
N GLU A 555 -48.47 30.46 -50.77
CA GLU A 555 -49.37 31.61 -50.65
C GLU A 555 -50.32 31.49 -49.46
N VAL A 556 -50.94 30.31 -49.28
CA VAL A 556 -51.86 30.04 -48.17
C VAL A 556 -51.13 30.09 -46.82
N ILE A 557 -49.98 29.43 -46.69
CA ILE A 557 -49.24 29.42 -45.42
C ILE A 557 -48.65 30.79 -45.07
N CYS A 558 -48.30 31.62 -46.06
CA CYS A 558 -47.88 33.02 -45.84
C CYS A 558 -48.99 33.91 -45.24
N GLN A 559 -50.24 33.47 -45.27
CA GLN A 559 -51.40 34.16 -44.67
C GLN A 559 -51.76 33.60 -43.29
N SER A 560 -50.96 32.68 -42.75
CA SER A 560 -51.16 32.06 -41.44
C SER A 560 -51.16 33.08 -40.29
N ASP A 561 -52.14 32.96 -39.39
CA ASP A 561 -52.20 33.68 -38.10
C ASP A 561 -51.19 33.14 -37.07
N ASN A 562 -50.66 31.93 -37.25
CA ASN A 562 -49.59 31.37 -36.40
C ASN A 562 -48.29 32.19 -36.57
N GLN A 563 -47.74 32.72 -35.46
CA GLN A 563 -46.61 33.64 -35.50
C GLN A 563 -45.32 32.96 -35.98
N ILE A 564 -45.16 31.67 -35.72
CA ILE A 564 -43.99 30.92 -36.16
C ILE A 564 -44.03 30.70 -37.67
N LEU A 565 -45.19 30.33 -38.23
CA LEU A 565 -45.34 30.09 -39.67
C LEU A 565 -45.15 31.36 -40.49
N SER A 566 -45.68 32.51 -40.03
CA SER A 566 -45.47 33.79 -40.70
C SER A 566 -44.00 34.24 -40.72
N GLN A 567 -43.22 33.88 -39.70
CA GLN A 567 -41.76 34.10 -39.68
C GLN A 567 -41.00 33.08 -40.55
N CYS A 568 -41.52 31.87 -40.70
CA CYS A 568 -40.92 30.79 -41.49
C CYS A 568 -41.15 30.94 -43.01
N PHE A 569 -42.28 31.53 -43.42
CA PHE A 569 -42.69 31.65 -44.81
C PHE A 569 -42.75 33.13 -45.22
N HIS A 570 -41.67 33.63 -45.83
CA HIS A 570 -41.57 35.03 -46.27
C HIS A 570 -42.34 35.26 -47.57
N ARG A 571 -43.09 36.38 -47.63
CA ARG A 571 -43.84 36.78 -48.83
C ARG A 571 -42.96 36.99 -50.08
N GLU A 572 -41.68 37.30 -49.89
CA GLU A 572 -40.68 37.48 -50.96
C GLU A 572 -40.39 36.20 -51.76
N GLU A 573 -40.57 35.02 -51.14
CA GLU A 573 -40.40 33.74 -51.82
C GLU A 573 -41.50 33.46 -52.86
N VAL A 574 -42.65 34.12 -52.71
CA VAL A 574 -43.81 33.96 -53.60
C VAL A 574 -43.72 34.90 -54.81
N THR A 575 -43.04 36.04 -54.68
CA THR A 575 -42.86 37.03 -55.75
C THR A 575 -41.66 36.72 -56.65
N THR A 576 -40.68 35.98 -56.14
CA THR A 576 -39.46 35.66 -56.90
C THR A 576 -39.71 34.54 -57.92
N GLN A 577 -39.57 34.84 -59.22
CA GLN A 577 -39.66 33.83 -60.29
C GLN A 577 -38.43 32.90 -60.40
N LYS A 578 -37.41 33.12 -59.55
CA LYS A 578 -36.20 32.29 -59.52
C LYS A 578 -36.56 30.92 -58.98
N ARG A 579 -36.33 29.86 -59.77
CA ARG A 579 -36.62 28.49 -59.35
C ARG A 579 -35.82 28.14 -58.08
N PRO A 580 -36.43 27.44 -57.11
CA PRO A 580 -35.72 27.03 -55.91
C PRO A 580 -34.55 26.11 -56.25
N GLU A 581 -33.47 26.21 -55.49
CA GLU A 581 -32.37 25.25 -55.55
C GLU A 581 -32.88 23.85 -55.16
N THR A 582 -32.39 22.79 -55.81
CA THR A 582 -32.71 21.40 -55.48
C THR A 582 -32.10 21.01 -54.12
N ALA A 583 -32.62 19.96 -53.49
CA ALA A 583 -32.15 19.50 -52.19
C ALA A 583 -30.65 19.14 -52.22
N ALA A 584 -30.15 18.50 -53.28
CA ALA A 584 -28.74 18.13 -53.42
C ALA A 584 -27.82 19.36 -53.56
N THR A 585 -28.23 20.38 -54.32
CA THR A 585 -27.45 21.61 -54.47
C THR A 585 -27.46 22.46 -53.19
N GLN A 586 -28.61 22.61 -52.54
CA GLN A 586 -28.69 23.25 -51.21
C GLN A 586 -27.76 22.55 -50.21
N PHE A 587 -27.72 21.22 -50.26
CA PHE A 587 -26.85 20.43 -49.40
C PHE A 587 -25.37 20.66 -49.71
N LYS A 588 -24.98 20.58 -50.98
CA LYS A 588 -23.60 20.86 -51.41
C LYS A 588 -23.14 22.25 -50.96
N ASN A 589 -23.98 23.27 -51.14
CA ASN A 589 -23.68 24.64 -50.72
C ASN A 589 -23.53 24.77 -49.19
N SER A 590 -24.40 24.09 -48.44
CA SER A 590 -24.34 24.08 -46.97
C SER A 590 -23.09 23.36 -46.46
N LEU A 591 -22.70 22.26 -47.10
CA LEU A 591 -21.49 21.52 -46.77
C LEU A 591 -20.23 22.32 -47.11
N ALA A 592 -20.20 23.04 -48.23
CA ALA A 592 -19.09 23.92 -48.59
C ALA A 592 -18.87 25.00 -47.50
N LYS A 593 -19.94 25.66 -47.04
CA LYS A 593 -19.88 26.62 -45.92
C LYS A 593 -19.34 25.99 -44.65
N LEU A 594 -19.77 24.78 -44.30
CA LEU A 594 -19.25 24.06 -43.14
C LEU A 594 -17.74 23.79 -43.27
N ILE A 595 -17.29 23.33 -44.43
CA ILE A 595 -15.86 23.06 -44.68
C ILE A 595 -15.04 24.36 -44.57
N GLU A 596 -15.54 25.49 -45.06
CA GLU A 596 -14.90 26.81 -44.87
C GLU A 596 -14.77 27.19 -43.39
N ILE A 597 -15.83 26.98 -42.60
CA ILE A 597 -15.84 27.22 -41.15
C ILE A 597 -14.83 26.33 -40.41
N LEU A 598 -14.67 25.08 -40.84
CA LEU A 598 -13.74 24.14 -40.21
C LEU A 598 -12.28 24.41 -40.64
N MET A 599 -12.07 24.84 -41.88
CA MET A 599 -10.74 25.20 -42.41
C MET A 599 -10.14 26.44 -41.73
N SER A 600 -10.98 27.32 -41.18
CA SER A 600 -10.52 28.50 -40.42
C SER A 600 -10.14 28.20 -38.97
N LYS A 601 -10.37 26.97 -38.49
CA LYS A 601 -10.14 26.55 -37.10
C LYS A 601 -9.12 25.41 -37.03
N GLU A 602 -8.47 25.28 -35.87
CA GLU A 602 -7.59 24.17 -35.59
C GLU A 602 -8.40 22.92 -35.16
N PRO A 603 -8.24 21.76 -35.82
CA PRO A 603 -9.08 20.62 -35.55
C PRO A 603 -8.50 19.65 -34.51
N SER A 604 -9.38 19.12 -33.67
CA SER A 604 -9.17 17.96 -32.80
C SER A 604 -10.20 16.90 -33.12
N TYR A 605 -9.87 15.62 -32.94
CA TYR A 605 -10.69 14.53 -33.45
C TYR A 605 -11.04 13.50 -32.38
N VAL A 606 -12.32 13.13 -32.34
CA VAL A 606 -12.84 12.02 -31.53
C VAL A 606 -13.51 11.01 -32.46
N ARG A 607 -13.04 9.77 -32.44
CA ARG A 607 -13.52 8.66 -33.27
C ARG A 607 -14.23 7.65 -32.36
N CYS A 608 -15.56 7.59 -32.44
CA CYS A 608 -16.40 6.74 -31.64
C CYS A 608 -16.66 5.39 -32.33
N ILE A 609 -16.56 4.29 -31.58
CA ILE A 609 -16.76 2.91 -32.03
C ILE A 609 -17.87 2.24 -31.22
N LYS A 610 -18.76 1.55 -31.92
CA LYS A 610 -19.82 0.71 -31.37
C LYS A 610 -19.29 -0.72 -31.15
N PRO A 611 -19.24 -1.27 -29.92
CA PRO A 611 -18.64 -2.59 -29.73
C PRO A 611 -19.56 -3.76 -30.11
N ASN A 612 -20.89 -3.58 -30.17
CA ASN A 612 -21.85 -4.61 -30.56
C ASN A 612 -23.22 -4.01 -30.93
N ASP A 613 -24.00 -4.71 -31.76
CA ASP A 613 -25.36 -4.28 -32.16
C ASP A 613 -26.44 -4.57 -31.11
N ALA A 614 -26.20 -5.49 -30.19
CA ALA A 614 -27.15 -5.88 -29.15
C ALA A 614 -27.27 -4.85 -28.01
N LYS A 615 -26.50 -3.75 -28.03
CA LYS A 615 -26.45 -2.70 -26.99
C LYS A 615 -26.11 -3.27 -25.60
N GLN A 616 -25.32 -4.35 -25.56
CA GLN A 616 -24.96 -5.05 -24.33
C GLN A 616 -23.62 -4.53 -23.81
N SER A 617 -23.54 -4.27 -22.50
CA SER A 617 -22.27 -3.94 -21.85
C SER A 617 -21.34 -5.16 -21.81
N GLY A 618 -20.03 -4.93 -21.96
CA GLY A 618 -19.00 -5.97 -21.88
C GLY A 618 -18.87 -6.89 -23.10
N ARG A 619 -19.78 -6.79 -24.09
CA ARG A 619 -19.70 -7.55 -25.34
C ARG A 619 -18.91 -6.78 -26.40
N PHE A 620 -17.97 -7.45 -27.05
CA PHE A 620 -17.13 -6.91 -28.12
C PHE A 620 -17.20 -7.82 -29.34
N ASP A 621 -17.81 -7.34 -30.42
CA ASP A 621 -17.89 -8.02 -31.70
C ASP A 621 -16.74 -7.59 -32.60
N GLU A 622 -15.81 -8.51 -32.83
CA GLU A 622 -14.60 -8.24 -33.59
C GLU A 622 -14.88 -7.92 -35.06
N ALA A 623 -15.89 -8.54 -35.68
CA ALA A 623 -16.22 -8.31 -37.07
C ALA A 623 -16.81 -6.90 -37.26
N LEU A 624 -17.71 -6.50 -36.36
CA LEU A 624 -18.30 -5.16 -36.35
C LEU A 624 -17.23 -4.08 -36.09
N VAL A 625 -16.36 -4.28 -35.09
CA VAL A 625 -15.31 -3.31 -34.77
C VAL A 625 -14.28 -3.23 -35.89
N ARG A 626 -13.91 -4.36 -36.53
CA ARG A 626 -13.03 -4.38 -37.71
C ARG A 626 -13.58 -3.51 -38.83
N HIS A 627 -14.87 -3.70 -39.17
CA HIS A 627 -15.53 -2.87 -40.17
C HIS A 627 -15.45 -1.37 -39.82
N GLN A 628 -15.64 -1.02 -38.54
CA GLN A 628 -15.54 0.37 -38.08
C GLN A 628 -14.13 0.95 -38.09
N VAL A 629 -13.12 0.16 -37.72
CA VAL A 629 -11.71 0.57 -37.78
C VAL A 629 -11.33 0.93 -39.23
N LYS A 630 -11.82 0.15 -40.20
CA LYS A 630 -11.61 0.39 -41.62
C LYS A 630 -12.29 1.67 -42.10
N TYR A 631 -13.60 1.83 -41.90
CA TYR A 631 -14.28 3.02 -42.44
C TYR A 631 -13.96 4.31 -41.67
N LEU A 632 -13.56 4.26 -40.40
CA LEU A 632 -13.10 5.47 -39.70
C LEU A 632 -11.70 5.91 -40.15
N GLY A 633 -11.05 5.13 -41.03
CA GLY A 633 -9.69 5.38 -41.50
C GLY A 633 -8.66 5.40 -40.37
N LEU A 634 -8.88 4.62 -39.30
CA LEU A 634 -8.00 4.65 -38.11
C LEU A 634 -6.62 4.07 -38.43
N MET A 635 -6.56 3.04 -39.29
CA MET A 635 -5.31 2.45 -39.74
C MET A 635 -4.51 3.43 -40.61
N GLU A 636 -5.18 4.15 -41.51
CA GLU A 636 -4.59 5.20 -42.34
C GLU A 636 -4.10 6.35 -41.46
N ASN A 637 -4.87 6.78 -40.47
CA ASN A 637 -4.43 7.80 -39.52
C ASN A 637 -3.18 7.36 -38.74
N LEU A 638 -3.17 6.11 -38.26
CA LEU A 638 -2.01 5.54 -37.58
C LEU A 638 -0.79 5.48 -38.50
N ARG A 639 -0.96 5.09 -39.77
CA ARG A 639 0.11 5.06 -40.77
C ARG A 639 0.67 6.45 -41.04
N VAL A 640 -0.19 7.47 -41.21
CA VAL A 640 0.24 8.86 -41.41
C VAL A 640 1.00 9.38 -40.20
N ARG A 641 0.49 9.14 -38.98
CA ARG A 641 1.15 9.56 -37.74
C ARG A 641 2.49 8.84 -37.50
N ARG A 642 2.63 7.59 -37.94
CA ARG A 642 3.84 6.79 -37.72
C ARG A 642 4.87 6.85 -38.86
N ALA A 643 4.47 7.24 -40.06
CA ALA A 643 5.43 7.43 -41.15
C ALA A 643 6.48 8.52 -40.82
N GLY A 644 6.10 9.48 -39.97
CA GLY A 644 7.01 10.40 -39.31
C GLY A 644 7.63 9.86 -38.01
N PHE A 645 7.78 10.73 -37.02
CA PHE A 645 8.30 10.38 -35.70
C PHE A 645 7.16 10.02 -34.73
N ALA A 646 7.20 8.80 -34.20
CA ALA A 646 6.20 8.27 -33.28
C ALA A 646 6.06 9.05 -31.97
N TYR A 647 7.12 9.70 -31.48
CA TYR A 647 7.10 10.45 -30.23
C TYR A 647 7.85 11.77 -30.35
N ARG A 648 7.30 12.83 -29.76
CA ARG A 648 7.95 14.14 -29.71
C ARG A 648 7.78 14.81 -28.35
N ARG A 649 8.84 15.46 -27.84
CA ARG A 649 8.78 16.19 -26.56
C ARG A 649 9.79 17.32 -26.49
N ARG A 650 9.44 18.42 -25.83
CA ARG A 650 10.38 19.52 -25.54
C ARG A 650 11.60 19.01 -24.76
N TYR A 651 12.77 19.57 -25.05
CA TYR A 651 14.03 19.13 -24.42
C TYR A 651 13.99 19.19 -22.90
N GLU A 652 13.43 20.25 -22.33
CA GLU A 652 13.30 20.42 -20.88
C GLU A 652 12.56 19.26 -20.22
N ALA A 653 11.34 18.97 -20.68
CA ALA A 653 10.49 17.95 -20.09
C ALA A 653 11.08 16.53 -20.30
N PHE A 654 11.70 16.29 -21.45
CA PHE A 654 12.39 15.02 -21.72
C PHE A 654 13.59 14.84 -20.79
N LEU A 655 14.45 15.85 -20.67
CA LEU A 655 15.63 15.79 -19.82
C LEU A 655 15.24 15.67 -18.33
N GLN A 656 14.26 16.43 -17.86
CA GLN A 656 13.81 16.36 -16.47
C GLN A 656 13.31 14.96 -16.08
N ARG A 657 12.60 14.29 -16.99
CA ARG A 657 12.08 12.94 -16.78
C ARG A 657 13.18 11.88 -16.76
N TYR A 658 14.12 11.97 -17.70
CA TYR A 658 15.07 10.89 -17.97
C TYR A 658 16.51 11.17 -17.51
N LYS A 659 16.81 12.34 -16.94
CA LYS A 659 18.17 12.70 -16.47
C LYS A 659 18.79 11.71 -15.48
N SER A 660 17.99 10.95 -14.74
CA SER A 660 18.50 9.95 -13.78
C SER A 660 19.15 8.72 -14.42
N LEU A 661 18.93 8.53 -15.73
CA LEU A 661 19.45 7.42 -16.51
C LEU A 661 20.90 7.63 -16.95
N CYS A 662 21.35 8.88 -17.08
CA CYS A 662 22.72 9.18 -17.49
C CYS A 662 23.48 9.84 -16.33
N PRO A 663 24.65 9.29 -15.93
CA PRO A 663 25.48 9.89 -14.88
C PRO A 663 25.91 11.34 -15.19
N GLY A 664 26.06 11.69 -16.47
CA GLY A 664 26.47 13.03 -16.89
C GLY A 664 25.35 14.09 -16.80
N THR A 665 24.07 13.67 -16.80
CA THR A 665 22.93 14.60 -16.67
C THR A 665 22.33 14.62 -15.26
N TRP A 666 22.67 13.62 -14.43
CA TRP A 666 22.24 13.53 -13.03
C TRP A 666 23.21 14.25 -12.07
N PRO A 667 22.74 14.96 -11.02
CA PRO A 667 21.34 15.23 -10.66
C PRO A 667 20.74 16.45 -11.33
N ASN A 668 21.57 17.42 -11.74
CA ASN A 668 21.15 18.68 -12.35
C ASN A 668 22.04 18.98 -13.56
N TRP A 669 21.43 19.34 -14.69
CA TRP A 669 22.12 19.78 -15.89
C TRP A 669 22.22 21.31 -15.92
N GLN A 670 23.39 21.84 -16.30
CA GLN A 670 23.65 23.29 -16.36
C GLN A 670 23.98 23.82 -17.77
N GLY A 671 24.08 22.94 -18.77
CA GLY A 671 24.33 23.32 -20.17
C GLY A 671 23.05 23.64 -20.94
N ARG A 672 23.16 23.81 -22.27
CA ARG A 672 21.98 23.94 -23.14
C ARG A 672 21.16 22.66 -23.09
N LEU A 673 19.84 22.79 -23.18
CA LEU A 673 18.93 21.64 -23.05
C LEU A 673 19.12 20.61 -24.17
N ALA A 674 19.37 21.07 -25.40
CA ALA A 674 19.64 20.20 -26.54
C ALA A 674 20.87 19.30 -26.31
N ASP A 675 21.96 19.86 -25.78
CA ASP A 675 23.21 19.14 -25.48
C ASP A 675 23.00 18.11 -24.35
N GLY A 676 22.18 18.45 -23.35
CA GLY A 676 21.82 17.53 -22.27
C GLY A 676 21.01 16.34 -22.78
N VAL A 677 20.06 16.59 -23.69
CA VAL A 677 19.29 15.52 -24.34
C VAL A 677 20.19 14.70 -25.27
N ALA A 678 21.08 15.32 -26.04
CA ALA A 678 22.05 14.60 -26.88
C ALA A 678 22.96 13.68 -26.05
N THR A 679 23.48 14.17 -24.92
CA THR A 679 24.32 13.40 -23.99
C THR A 679 23.56 12.21 -23.39
N LEU A 680 22.30 12.42 -22.99
CA LEU A 680 21.43 11.37 -22.47
C LEU A 680 21.17 10.30 -23.54
N VAL A 681 20.80 10.72 -24.74
CA VAL A 681 20.44 9.82 -25.85
C VAL A 681 21.64 9.01 -26.34
N GLN A 682 22.83 9.63 -26.38
CA GLN A 682 24.09 8.95 -26.69
C GLN A 682 24.44 7.91 -25.61
N HIS A 683 24.24 8.23 -24.33
CA HIS A 683 24.46 7.28 -23.24
C HIS A 683 23.48 6.09 -23.28
N LEU A 684 22.24 6.33 -23.67
CA LEU A 684 21.22 5.28 -23.88
C LEU A 684 21.46 4.44 -25.14
N GLY A 685 22.39 4.85 -26.01
CA GLY A 685 22.77 4.11 -27.21
C GLY A 685 21.76 4.17 -28.34
N TYR A 686 20.97 5.25 -28.44
CA TYR A 686 20.04 5.39 -29.57
C TYR A 686 20.80 5.54 -30.88
N LYS A 687 20.29 4.92 -31.94
CA LYS A 687 20.88 5.08 -33.28
C LYS A 687 20.36 6.34 -33.97
N ALA A 688 21.12 6.88 -34.91
CA ALA A 688 20.76 8.11 -35.65
C ALA A 688 19.48 8.00 -36.50
N GLU A 689 19.03 6.78 -36.79
CA GLU A 689 17.75 6.47 -37.47
C GLU A 689 16.55 6.46 -36.51
N GLU A 690 16.80 6.27 -35.21
CA GLU A 690 15.75 6.14 -34.19
C GLU A 690 15.29 7.49 -33.64
N TYR A 691 16.08 8.57 -33.82
CA TYR A 691 15.72 9.90 -33.34
C TYR A 691 16.26 11.03 -34.22
N LYS A 692 15.64 12.20 -34.11
CA LYS A 692 16.14 13.49 -34.59
C LYS A 692 15.98 14.55 -33.51
N LEU A 693 16.91 15.49 -33.50
CA LEU A 693 16.88 16.67 -32.63
C LEU A 693 16.41 17.85 -33.47
N GLY A 694 15.23 18.39 -33.14
CA GLY A 694 14.71 19.61 -33.75
C GLY A 694 15.31 20.87 -33.12
N LYS A 695 14.69 22.02 -33.33
CA LYS A 695 15.11 23.28 -32.68
C LYS A 695 14.79 23.29 -31.19
N THR A 696 13.62 22.78 -30.79
CA THR A 696 13.14 22.83 -29.39
C THR A 696 12.71 21.47 -28.83
N LYS A 697 12.52 20.47 -29.68
CA LYS A 697 11.98 19.15 -29.31
C LYS A 697 12.88 18.00 -29.79
N ILE A 698 12.89 16.91 -29.03
CA ILE A 698 13.38 15.61 -29.50
C ILE A 698 12.25 14.86 -30.20
N PHE A 699 12.58 14.19 -31.30
CA PHE A 699 11.69 13.36 -32.09
C PHE A 699 12.23 11.93 -32.13
N ILE A 700 11.44 10.94 -31.73
CA ILE A 700 11.81 9.51 -31.70
C ILE A 700 10.94 8.77 -32.71
N ARG A 701 11.59 8.04 -33.62
CA ARG A 701 10.97 7.35 -34.76
C ARG A 701 10.28 6.06 -34.35
N PHE A 702 10.95 5.22 -33.55
CA PHE A 702 10.43 3.91 -33.17
C PHE A 702 9.90 3.90 -31.73
N PRO A 703 8.67 3.40 -31.49
CA PRO A 703 8.14 3.21 -30.14
C PRO A 703 9.01 2.34 -29.24
N LYS A 704 9.69 1.34 -29.82
CA LYS A 704 10.61 0.44 -29.12
C LYS A 704 11.67 1.22 -28.35
N THR A 705 12.27 2.23 -28.98
CA THR A 705 13.31 3.09 -28.41
C THR A 705 12.79 3.91 -27.22
N LEU A 706 11.53 4.38 -27.28
CA LEU A 706 10.89 5.05 -26.15
C LEU A 706 10.62 4.05 -25.00
N PHE A 707 10.10 2.87 -25.32
CA PHE A 707 9.78 1.85 -24.33
C PHE A 707 11.03 1.36 -23.58
N THR A 708 12.13 1.10 -24.29
CA THR A 708 13.40 0.72 -23.64
C THR A 708 13.88 1.77 -22.64
N THR A 709 13.60 3.04 -22.90
CA THR A 709 13.98 4.16 -22.03
C THR A 709 13.07 4.31 -20.82
N GLU A 710 11.77 4.05 -20.98
CA GLU A 710 10.84 3.96 -19.84
C GLU A 710 11.17 2.74 -18.96
N ASP A 711 11.52 1.60 -19.56
CA ASP A 711 11.92 0.39 -18.82
C ASP A 711 13.21 0.63 -18.02
N ALA A 712 14.19 1.32 -18.61
CA ALA A 712 15.40 1.74 -17.91
C ALA A 712 15.08 2.70 -16.74
N LEU A 713 14.12 3.62 -16.92
CA LEU A 713 13.72 4.56 -15.87
C LEU A 713 13.05 3.84 -14.70
N GLU A 714 12.17 2.88 -14.99
CA GLU A 714 11.51 2.08 -13.98
C GLU A 714 12.53 1.24 -13.19
N ALA A 715 13.49 0.61 -13.87
CA ALA A 715 14.58 -0.12 -13.25
C ALA A 715 15.49 0.77 -12.36
N ARG A 716 15.59 2.08 -12.68
CA ARG A 716 16.38 3.05 -11.91
C ARG A 716 15.68 3.54 -10.64
N ARG A 717 14.34 3.55 -10.59
CA ARG A 717 13.56 4.08 -9.45
C ARG A 717 13.91 3.46 -8.09
N PRO A 718 14.04 2.12 -7.95
CA PRO A 718 14.42 1.52 -6.67
C PRO A 718 15.78 2.02 -6.14
N ALA A 719 16.75 2.25 -7.02
CA ALA A 719 18.07 2.77 -6.63
C ALA A 719 18.00 4.22 -6.12
N LEU A 720 17.16 5.06 -6.73
CA LEU A 720 16.90 6.42 -6.24
C LEU A 720 16.22 6.40 -4.87
N ALA A 721 15.20 5.54 -4.70
CA ALA A 721 14.53 5.36 -3.42
C ALA A 721 15.50 4.86 -2.33
N LEU A 722 16.37 3.90 -2.65
CA LEU A 722 17.39 3.40 -1.73
C LEU A 722 18.34 4.52 -1.27
N THR A 723 18.79 5.38 -2.18
CA THR A 723 19.67 6.53 -1.87
C THR A 723 19.01 7.50 -0.89
N LEU A 724 17.72 7.79 -1.06
CA LEU A 724 16.95 8.61 -0.13
C LEU A 724 16.78 7.94 1.22
N GLN A 725 16.43 6.65 1.23
CA GLN A 725 16.24 5.86 2.45
C GLN A 725 17.53 5.75 3.26
N THR A 726 18.69 5.48 2.64
CA THR A 726 19.98 5.40 3.34
C THR A 726 20.38 6.76 3.90
N SER A 727 20.22 7.84 3.14
CA SER A 727 20.50 9.20 3.58
C SER A 727 19.64 9.61 4.78
N TRP A 728 18.34 9.32 4.73
CA TRP A 728 17.42 9.60 5.83
C TRP A 728 17.70 8.75 7.07
N ARG A 729 17.96 7.45 6.91
CA ARG A 729 18.36 6.56 8.03
C ARG A 729 19.65 7.07 8.67
N GLY A 730 20.64 7.44 7.86
CA GLY A 730 21.90 8.02 8.33
C GLY A 730 21.70 9.32 9.11
N TYR A 731 20.90 10.24 8.57
CA TYR A 731 20.53 11.48 9.26
C TYR A 731 19.86 11.21 10.61
N ARG A 732 18.88 10.30 10.65
CA ARG A 732 18.12 9.94 11.85
C ARG A 732 19.02 9.37 12.94
N GLU A 733 19.89 8.41 12.60
CA GLU A 733 20.79 7.80 13.58
C GLU A 733 21.88 8.79 14.04
N ARG A 734 22.38 9.66 13.15
CA ARG A 734 23.31 10.74 13.52
C ARG A 734 22.66 11.72 14.50
N ALA A 735 21.42 12.14 14.26
CA ALA A 735 20.67 13.00 15.16
C ALA A 735 20.45 12.34 16.53
N LYS A 736 20.11 11.06 16.57
CA LYS A 736 19.99 10.27 17.82
C LYS A 736 21.32 10.21 18.58
N TYR A 737 22.43 9.93 17.88
CA TYR A 737 23.77 9.93 18.47
C TYR A 737 24.14 11.27 19.10
N HIS A 738 23.89 12.39 18.41
CA HIS A 738 24.16 13.72 18.97
C HIS A 738 23.35 14.00 20.25
N ARG A 739 22.08 13.59 20.32
CA ARG A 739 21.26 13.71 21.54
C ARG A 739 21.85 12.91 22.70
N ILE A 740 22.23 11.65 22.46
CA ILE A 740 22.84 10.78 23.48
C ILE A 740 24.17 11.38 23.96
N ARG A 741 25.03 11.80 23.03
CA ARG A 741 26.32 12.43 23.35
C ARG A 741 26.14 13.67 24.22
N ASN A 742 25.20 14.55 23.90
CA ASN A 742 24.93 15.74 24.69
C ASN A 742 24.43 15.39 26.11
N ALA A 743 23.54 14.41 26.24
CA ALA A 743 23.08 13.94 27.54
C ALA A 743 24.23 13.38 28.40
N VAL A 744 25.11 12.58 27.79
CA VAL A 744 26.30 12.03 28.47
C VAL A 744 27.24 13.15 28.93
N LEU A 745 27.49 14.17 28.09
CA LEU A 745 28.34 15.31 28.47
C LEU A 745 27.77 16.08 29.67
N VAL A 746 26.45 16.29 29.74
CA VAL A 746 25.78 16.93 30.87
C VAL A 746 25.90 16.09 32.14
N ILE A 747 25.67 14.78 32.05
CA ILE A 747 25.80 13.88 33.21
C ILE A 747 27.25 13.86 33.71
N GLN A 748 28.23 13.78 32.80
CA GLN A 748 29.64 13.78 33.16
C GLN A 748 30.06 15.10 33.84
N SER A 749 29.61 16.26 33.35
CA SER A 749 29.92 17.55 33.97
C SER A 749 29.27 17.66 35.36
N ALA A 750 28.01 17.24 35.51
CA ALA A 750 27.32 17.21 36.79
C ALA A 750 28.00 16.29 37.80
N TRP A 751 28.43 15.09 37.37
CA TRP A 751 29.15 14.14 38.21
C TRP A 751 30.52 14.68 38.66
N ARG A 752 31.30 15.25 37.75
CA ARG A 752 32.59 15.91 38.07
C ARG A 752 32.37 17.02 39.10
N GLY A 753 31.34 17.86 38.92
CA GLY A 753 30.96 18.90 39.88
C GLY A 753 30.54 18.34 41.24
N MET A 754 29.72 17.29 41.28
CA MET A 754 29.28 16.63 42.51
C MET A 754 30.46 16.03 43.28
N LYS A 755 31.37 15.33 42.60
CA LYS A 755 32.57 14.73 43.20
C LYS A 755 33.44 15.79 43.88
N SER A 756 33.68 16.92 43.22
CA SER A 756 34.44 18.04 43.78
C SER A 756 33.76 18.67 44.99
N ARG A 757 32.43 18.91 44.93
CA ARG A 757 31.66 19.44 46.07
C ARG A 757 31.67 18.50 47.27
N ARG A 758 31.55 17.18 47.06
CA ARG A 758 31.66 16.17 48.13
C ARG A 758 33.05 16.19 48.78
N LYS A 759 34.12 16.28 47.98
CA LYS A 759 35.50 16.39 48.49
C LYS A 759 35.69 17.67 49.32
N ALA A 760 35.18 18.80 48.85
CA ALA A 760 35.24 20.07 49.58
C ALA A 760 34.46 20.00 50.92
N ARG A 761 33.25 19.43 50.92
CA ARG A 761 32.44 19.24 52.13
C ARG A 761 33.17 18.36 53.16
N ARG A 762 33.77 17.24 52.73
CA ARG A 762 34.58 16.38 53.60
C ARG A 762 35.77 17.14 54.21
N ARG A 763 36.49 17.94 53.42
CA ARG A 763 37.62 18.74 53.91
C ARG A 763 37.17 19.81 54.93
N ARG A 764 36.07 20.52 54.68
CA ARG A 764 35.51 21.50 55.64
C ARG A 764 35.10 20.83 56.94
N HIS A 765 34.38 19.72 56.86
CA HIS A 765 33.95 18.98 58.04
C HIS A 765 35.14 18.47 58.87
N ALA A 766 36.18 17.94 58.22
CA ALA A 766 37.41 17.56 58.90
C ALA A 766 38.08 18.76 59.60
N ALA A 767 38.17 19.91 58.92
CA ALA A 767 38.72 21.13 59.51
C ALA A 767 37.89 21.65 60.70
N GLU A 768 36.56 21.58 60.63
CA GLU A 768 35.66 21.93 61.74
C GLU A 768 35.85 21.00 62.94
N ILE A 769 35.93 19.68 62.73
CA ILE A 769 36.20 18.71 63.80
C ILE A 769 37.54 18.99 64.46
N ILE A 770 38.60 19.20 63.67
CA ILE A 770 39.94 19.51 64.18
C ILE A 770 39.90 20.81 65.01
N ARG A 771 39.23 21.86 64.51
CA ARG A 771 39.07 23.12 65.27
C ARG A 771 38.30 22.92 66.57
N LYS A 772 37.20 22.15 66.56
CA LYS A 772 36.44 21.84 67.78
C LYS A 772 37.28 21.07 68.79
N PHE A 773 38.07 20.10 68.33
CA PHE A 773 38.97 19.34 69.19
C PHE A 773 40.08 20.22 69.80
N ILE A 774 40.73 21.07 68.99
CA ILE A 774 41.77 22.00 69.47
C ILE A 774 41.20 23.01 70.46
N LYS A 775 40.06 23.63 70.14
CA LYS A 775 39.38 24.55 71.08
C LYS A 775 39.03 23.83 72.38
N GLY A 776 38.41 22.65 72.31
CA GLY A 776 38.08 21.90 73.52
C GLY A 776 39.30 21.47 74.35
N PHE A 777 40.43 21.17 73.71
CA PHE A 777 41.70 20.93 74.41
C PHE A 777 42.22 22.18 75.14
N ILE A 778 42.09 23.36 74.54
CA ILE A 778 42.48 24.64 75.18
C ILE A 778 41.62 24.88 76.44
N TYR A 779 40.30 24.70 76.34
CA TYR A 779 39.33 24.92 77.42
C TYR A 779 39.11 23.70 78.34
N ARG A 780 40.05 22.75 78.37
CA ARG A 780 39.90 21.45 79.06
C ARG A 780 39.72 21.53 80.58
N HIS A 781 40.16 22.62 81.20
CA HIS A 781 40.16 22.81 82.66
C HIS A 781 39.01 23.69 83.15
N TYR A 782 38.16 24.17 82.24
CA TYR A 782 36.96 24.95 82.58
C TYR A 782 35.75 24.02 82.77
N GLU A 783 34.70 24.52 83.43
CA GLU A 783 33.41 23.84 83.47
C GLU A 783 32.87 23.56 82.06
N ARG A 784 31.95 22.60 81.94
CA ARG A 784 31.42 22.17 80.65
C ARG A 784 30.75 23.35 79.94
N CYS A 785 31.33 23.77 78.81
CA CYS A 785 30.86 24.83 77.94
C CYS A 785 30.76 24.33 76.48
N PRO A 786 30.06 25.05 75.58
CA PRO A 786 29.92 24.66 74.17
C PRO A 786 31.27 24.43 73.46
N GLU A 787 32.34 25.09 73.92
CA GLU A 787 33.68 24.98 73.34
C GLU A 787 34.44 23.71 73.76
N ASN A 788 34.17 23.13 74.94
CA ASN A 788 34.89 21.96 75.48
C ASN A 788 34.07 20.66 75.53
N GLU A 789 32.76 20.74 75.34
CA GLU A 789 31.83 19.60 75.39
C GLU A 789 32.29 18.40 74.54
N TYR A 790 32.59 18.64 73.26
CA TYR A 790 33.02 17.58 72.33
C TYR A 790 34.31 16.86 72.80
N PHE A 791 35.24 17.61 73.38
CA PHE A 791 36.51 17.07 73.84
C PHE A 791 36.34 16.24 75.12
N LEU A 792 35.51 16.70 76.06
CA LEU A 792 35.22 15.98 77.30
C LEU A 792 34.48 14.66 77.03
N ASP A 793 33.48 14.65 76.15
CA ASP A 793 32.78 13.43 75.76
C ASP A 793 33.70 12.45 75.00
N HIS A 794 34.61 12.97 74.16
CA HIS A 794 35.62 12.14 73.52
C HIS A 794 36.59 11.50 74.53
N GLN A 795 37.03 12.24 75.55
CA GLN A 795 37.87 11.68 76.62
C GLN A 795 37.17 10.57 77.41
N ARG A 796 35.90 10.78 77.77
CA ARG A 796 35.07 9.77 78.44
C ARG A 796 34.98 8.48 77.64
N PHE A 797 34.61 8.61 76.38
CA PHE A 797 34.51 7.46 75.48
C PHE A 797 35.86 6.76 75.28
N SER A 798 36.93 7.52 75.05
CA SER A 798 38.28 6.99 74.83
C SER A 798 38.79 6.20 76.05
N PHE A 799 38.56 6.71 77.27
CA PHE A 799 38.93 6.01 78.50
C PHE A 799 38.17 4.69 78.66
N LEU A 800 36.85 4.69 78.47
CA LEU A 800 36.04 3.48 78.53
C LEU A 800 36.46 2.43 77.48
N MET A 801 36.74 2.87 76.24
CA MET A 801 37.23 1.97 75.20
C MET A 801 38.62 1.40 75.51
N THR A 802 39.48 2.19 76.16
CA THR A 802 40.81 1.73 76.60
C THR A 802 40.68 0.68 77.71
N LEU A 803 39.72 0.87 78.62
CA LEU A 803 39.42 -0.06 79.71
C LEU A 803 38.86 -1.40 79.19
N VAL A 804 37.96 -1.36 78.20
CA VAL A 804 37.46 -2.58 77.53
C VAL A 804 38.57 -3.34 76.80
N ARG A 805 39.54 -2.64 76.21
CA ARG A 805 40.64 -3.27 75.47
C ARG A 805 41.70 -3.88 76.38
N ASN A 806 41.89 -3.32 77.57
CA ASN A 806 42.94 -3.72 78.50
C ASN A 806 42.38 -4.13 79.88
N PRO A 807 41.51 -5.15 79.98
CA PRO A 807 41.10 -5.69 81.26
C PRO A 807 42.20 -6.57 81.87
N PRO A 808 42.23 -6.78 83.20
CA PRO A 808 43.12 -7.74 83.83
C PRO A 808 42.98 -9.13 83.21
N LYS A 809 44.10 -9.81 82.93
CA LYS A 809 44.11 -11.10 82.20
C LYS A 809 43.86 -12.31 83.08
N SER A 810 44.16 -12.21 84.37
CA SER A 810 43.94 -13.29 85.34
C SER A 810 43.56 -12.74 86.71
N VAL A 811 43.10 -13.61 87.62
CA VAL A 811 42.79 -13.24 89.01
C VAL A 811 44.02 -12.72 89.77
N LEU A 812 45.23 -13.05 89.30
CA LEU A 812 46.49 -12.59 89.91
C LEU A 812 47.03 -11.30 89.27
N ASP A 813 46.39 -10.80 88.20
CA ASP A 813 46.80 -9.59 87.49
C ASP A 813 46.18 -8.34 88.13
N LYS A 814 47.03 -7.43 88.62
CA LYS A 814 46.62 -6.19 89.30
C LYS A 814 46.66 -4.95 88.39
N SER A 815 46.88 -5.11 87.08
CA SER A 815 47.00 -3.97 86.17
C SER A 815 45.65 -3.28 85.91
N TRP A 816 45.60 -1.93 86.01
CA TRP A 816 44.41 -1.12 85.73
C TRP A 816 44.79 0.21 85.01
N PRO A 817 44.07 0.63 83.94
CA PRO A 817 44.37 1.88 83.23
C PRO A 817 44.21 3.14 84.09
N VAL A 818 45.10 4.13 83.88
CA VAL A 818 45.06 5.43 84.60
C VAL A 818 43.90 6.29 84.08
N PRO A 819 42.97 6.76 84.94
CA PRO A 819 41.85 7.59 84.52
C PRO A 819 42.23 9.06 84.30
N PRO A 820 41.56 9.76 83.36
CA PRO A 820 41.58 11.22 83.32
C PRO A 820 41.04 11.83 84.62
N PRO A 821 41.46 13.06 85.00
CA PRO A 821 41.06 13.69 86.27
C PRO A 821 39.55 13.76 86.51
N SER A 822 38.76 13.90 85.45
CA SER A 822 37.29 13.97 85.50
C SER A 822 36.58 12.63 85.68
N LEU A 823 37.32 11.51 85.68
CA LEU A 823 36.77 10.13 85.70
C LEU A 823 37.39 9.23 86.77
N THR A 824 38.18 9.80 87.68
CA THR A 824 38.89 9.06 88.73
C THR A 824 37.94 8.21 89.58
N GLU A 825 36.87 8.82 90.09
CA GLU A 825 35.87 8.15 90.93
C GLU A 825 35.16 7.00 90.19
N ALA A 826 34.76 7.22 88.94
CA ALA A 826 34.10 6.20 88.13
C ALA A 826 35.02 5.00 87.82
N SER A 827 36.32 5.25 87.60
CA SER A 827 37.32 4.20 87.31
C SER A 827 37.51 3.25 88.49
N GLU A 828 37.53 3.77 89.72
CA GLU A 828 37.69 2.96 90.93
C GLU A 828 36.53 1.97 91.11
N HIS A 829 35.29 2.42 90.86
CA HIS A 829 34.12 1.54 90.91
C HIS A 829 34.16 0.43 89.86
N LEU A 830 34.57 0.76 88.63
CA LEU A 830 34.69 -0.22 87.53
C LEU A 830 35.75 -1.29 87.82
N CYS A 831 36.87 -0.91 88.43
CA CYS A 831 37.96 -1.82 88.80
C CYS A 831 37.46 -2.90 89.77
N ARG A 832 36.75 -2.47 90.81
CA ARG A 832 36.22 -3.36 91.84
C ARG A 832 35.25 -4.40 91.26
N LEU A 833 34.34 -3.98 90.37
CA LEU A 833 33.37 -4.86 89.74
C LEU A 833 34.02 -5.90 88.81
N CYS A 834 35.04 -5.50 88.06
CA CYS A 834 35.75 -6.38 87.14
C CYS A 834 36.42 -7.56 87.87
N MET A 835 37.14 -7.26 88.96
CA MET A 835 37.90 -8.27 89.71
C MET A 835 37.01 -9.35 90.35
N GLN A 836 35.87 -8.94 90.93
CA GLN A 836 34.93 -9.87 91.56
C GLN A 836 34.33 -10.87 90.56
N ASN A 837 34.08 -10.44 89.32
CA ASN A 837 33.53 -11.30 88.29
C ASN A 837 34.54 -12.36 87.82
N MET A 838 35.82 -11.96 87.66
CA MET A 838 36.88 -12.87 87.22
C MET A 838 37.12 -14.03 88.21
N MET A 839 37.11 -13.76 89.52
CA MET A 839 37.25 -14.81 90.54
C MET A 839 36.14 -15.87 90.44
N ARG A 840 34.89 -15.43 90.28
CA ARG A 840 33.75 -16.37 90.15
C ARG A 840 33.86 -17.24 88.89
N ALA A 841 34.34 -16.68 87.78
CA ALA A 841 34.47 -17.42 86.53
C ALA A 841 35.54 -18.52 86.61
N TYR A 842 36.65 -18.29 87.32
CA TYR A 842 37.72 -19.28 87.50
C TYR A 842 37.24 -20.52 88.26
N CYS A 843 36.60 -20.34 89.42
CA CYS A 843 36.14 -21.47 90.25
C CYS A 843 35.11 -22.36 89.55
N ARG A 844 34.32 -21.81 88.62
CA ARG A 844 33.31 -22.58 87.87
C ARG A 844 33.88 -23.42 86.72
N ARG A 845 35.14 -23.22 86.31
CA ARG A 845 35.73 -23.87 85.12
C ARG A 845 36.43 -25.21 85.38
N ILE A 846 36.56 -25.67 86.63
CA ILE A 846 37.26 -26.93 86.95
C ILE A 846 36.35 -28.14 86.72
N GLN A 847 36.77 -29.06 85.85
CA GLN A 847 36.02 -30.27 85.44
C GLN A 847 36.23 -31.46 86.43
N PRO A 848 35.23 -32.33 86.66
CA PRO A 848 35.33 -33.47 87.60
C PRO A 848 36.38 -34.53 87.20
N GLU A 849 36.58 -34.76 85.90
CA GLU A 849 37.51 -35.77 85.40
C GLU A 849 38.98 -35.39 85.64
N TRP A 850 39.28 -34.10 85.49
CA TRP A 850 40.61 -33.57 85.79
C TRP A 850 40.96 -33.72 87.28
N LYS A 851 39.98 -33.54 88.16
CA LYS A 851 40.12 -33.79 89.59
C LYS A 851 40.50 -35.26 89.87
N LYS A 852 39.83 -36.21 89.21
CA LYS A 852 40.10 -37.66 89.38
C LYS A 852 41.48 -38.08 88.89
N GLN A 853 41.98 -37.49 87.81
CA GLN A 853 43.34 -37.75 87.30
C GLN A 853 44.40 -37.20 88.27
N MET A 854 44.18 -36.02 88.85
CA MET A 854 45.07 -35.48 89.88
C MET A 854 45.12 -36.39 91.12
N GLU A 855 43.99 -36.95 91.54
CA GLU A 855 43.95 -37.92 92.66
C GLU A 855 44.78 -39.19 92.38
N GLN A 856 44.76 -39.74 91.16
CA GLN A 856 45.58 -40.91 90.81
C GLN A 856 47.09 -40.62 90.84
N LYS A 857 47.49 -39.41 90.45
CA LYS A 857 48.89 -38.96 90.52
C LYS A 857 49.38 -38.84 91.96
N VAL A 858 48.51 -38.39 92.87
CA VAL A 858 48.81 -38.39 94.30
C VAL A 858 49.10 -39.82 94.79
N VAL A 859 48.32 -40.82 94.37
CA VAL A 859 48.57 -42.23 94.73
C VAL A 859 49.88 -42.76 94.15
N ALA A 860 50.22 -42.42 92.90
CA ALA A 860 51.50 -42.81 92.31
C ALA A 860 52.69 -42.23 93.07
N SER A 861 52.57 -40.99 93.55
CA SER A 861 53.57 -40.35 94.43
C SER A 861 53.76 -41.13 95.72
N GLN A 862 52.69 -41.63 96.33
CA GLN A 862 52.79 -42.40 97.57
C GLN A 862 53.52 -43.74 97.42
N ILE A 863 53.51 -44.37 96.23
CA ILE A 863 54.11 -45.70 96.01
C ILE A 863 55.55 -45.63 95.51
N PHE A 864 55.88 -44.69 94.62
CA PHE A 864 57.15 -44.73 93.86
C PHE A 864 58.09 -43.55 94.08
N GLN A 865 57.62 -42.47 94.72
CA GLN A 865 58.46 -41.31 94.99
C GLN A 865 59.69 -41.74 95.80
N ASP A 866 60.86 -41.41 95.27
CA ASP A 866 62.18 -41.71 95.83
C ASP A 866 62.52 -43.21 96.03
N GLN A 867 61.70 -44.14 95.50
CA GLN A 867 61.94 -45.59 95.59
C GLN A 867 62.17 -46.30 94.24
N LYS A 868 61.79 -45.67 93.13
CA LYS A 868 62.01 -46.23 91.79
C LYS A 868 62.48 -45.15 90.81
N ASP A 869 63.59 -45.40 90.14
CA ASP A 869 64.28 -44.41 89.29
C ASP A 869 63.42 -43.92 88.11
N SER A 870 62.49 -44.76 87.64
CA SER A 870 61.56 -44.39 86.55
C SER A 870 60.42 -43.42 86.96
N TYR A 871 60.26 -43.04 88.23
CA TYR A 871 59.13 -42.23 88.70
C TYR A 871 59.12 -40.76 88.22
N PRO A 872 60.21 -39.98 88.29
CA PRO A 872 60.20 -38.55 87.90
C PRO A 872 59.76 -38.33 86.45
N GLN A 873 60.17 -39.22 85.55
CA GLN A 873 59.79 -39.19 84.13
C GLN A 873 58.28 -39.43 83.90
N SER A 874 57.59 -39.99 84.89
CA SER A 874 56.15 -40.22 84.83
C SER A 874 55.32 -38.99 85.23
N VAL A 875 55.85 -38.08 86.05
CA VAL A 875 55.10 -36.95 86.66
C VAL A 875 54.42 -36.04 85.61
N PRO A 876 55.11 -35.50 84.59
CA PRO A 876 54.49 -34.63 83.59
C PRO A 876 53.56 -35.38 82.62
N LYS A 877 53.62 -36.72 82.56
CA LYS A 877 52.82 -37.54 81.64
C LYS A 877 51.48 -37.89 82.27
N LEU A 878 50.37 -37.54 81.61
CA LEU A 878 49.02 -37.85 82.12
C LEU A 878 48.76 -39.36 82.18
N PHE A 879 48.10 -39.82 83.26
CA PHE A 879 47.56 -41.18 83.31
C PHE A 879 46.31 -41.25 82.43
N VAL A 880 46.37 -42.09 81.41
CA VAL A 880 45.27 -42.26 80.43
C VAL A 880 44.28 -43.32 80.92
N ALA A 881 43.15 -43.52 80.23
CA ALA A 881 42.19 -44.54 80.64
C ALA A 881 42.69 -45.99 80.37
N SER A 882 43.17 -46.29 79.16
CA SER A 882 43.76 -47.57 78.72
C SER A 882 44.89 -47.31 77.71
N ARG A 883 45.88 -48.21 77.61
CA ARG A 883 46.99 -48.12 76.63
C ARG A 883 46.82 -49.06 75.44
N LEU A 884 45.93 -50.04 75.55
CA LEU A 884 45.41 -50.81 74.42
C LEU A 884 44.06 -50.22 74.03
N ASP A 885 43.88 -50.01 72.72
CA ASP A 885 42.63 -49.54 72.15
C ASP A 885 41.59 -50.66 72.11
N SER A 886 40.31 -50.29 72.19
CA SER A 886 39.19 -51.25 72.28
C SER A 886 39.10 -52.21 71.09
N GLU A 887 39.69 -51.87 69.95
CA GLU A 887 39.75 -52.67 68.72
C GLU A 887 40.87 -53.73 68.76
N GLU A 888 41.89 -53.55 69.60
CA GLU A 888 43.01 -54.49 69.75
C GLU A 888 42.68 -55.69 70.65
N PHE A 889 41.53 -55.64 71.34
CA PHE A 889 41.04 -56.75 72.13
C PHE A 889 40.33 -57.77 71.23
N ASN A 890 40.85 -58.99 71.20
CA ASN A 890 40.18 -60.04 70.43
C ASN A 890 38.79 -60.34 71.03
N LEU A 891 37.74 -60.26 70.20
CA LEU A 891 36.33 -60.48 70.59
C LEU A 891 36.10 -61.80 71.33
N LYS A 892 36.81 -62.88 70.95
CA LYS A 892 36.70 -64.18 71.64
C LYS A 892 37.18 -64.09 73.09
N VAL A 893 38.19 -63.26 73.36
CA VAL A 893 38.71 -63.06 74.71
C VAL A 893 37.72 -62.24 75.53
N ILE A 894 37.16 -61.15 74.97
CA ILE A 894 36.13 -60.35 75.67
C ILE A 894 34.90 -61.21 76.02
N GLN A 895 34.44 -62.07 75.10
CA GLN A 895 33.34 -63.01 75.38
C GLN A 895 33.67 -63.99 76.52
N THR A 896 34.95 -64.39 76.65
CA THR A 896 35.39 -65.28 77.74
C THR A 896 35.47 -64.57 79.09
N LEU A 897 35.54 -63.24 79.13
CA LEU A 897 35.61 -62.44 80.37
C LEU A 897 34.24 -62.24 81.05
N GLY A 898 33.14 -62.62 80.39
CA GLY A 898 31.78 -62.51 80.93
C GLY A 898 31.36 -61.05 81.15
N ASN A 899 30.79 -60.77 82.33
CA ASN A 899 30.28 -59.42 82.69
C ASN A 899 31.38 -58.44 83.14
N ASP A 900 32.62 -58.88 83.34
CA ASP A 900 33.69 -58.01 83.83
C ASP A 900 34.37 -57.25 82.69
N LYS A 901 34.11 -55.94 82.64
CA LYS A 901 34.71 -55.04 81.63
C LYS A 901 36.19 -54.81 81.92
N VAL A 902 37.00 -54.81 80.85
CA VAL A 902 38.40 -54.39 80.89
C VAL A 902 38.45 -52.91 81.25
N LYS A 903 39.08 -52.58 82.38
CA LYS A 903 39.29 -51.21 82.84
C LYS A 903 40.63 -50.64 82.36
N TYR A 904 41.61 -51.50 82.09
CA TYR A 904 42.91 -51.11 81.61
C TYR A 904 43.56 -52.25 80.83
N GLY A 905 44.10 -51.97 79.65
CA GLY A 905 44.88 -52.90 78.86
C GLY A 905 46.28 -52.35 78.56
N VAL A 906 47.28 -53.22 78.58
CA VAL A 906 48.66 -52.90 78.17
C VAL A 906 49.34 -54.11 77.52
N ALA A 907 50.21 -53.88 76.54
CA ALA A 907 51.08 -54.92 75.99
C ALA A 907 52.22 -55.25 76.98
N VAL A 908 52.51 -56.53 77.19
CA VAL A 908 53.57 -56.99 78.10
C VAL A 908 54.35 -58.16 77.51
N THR A 909 55.62 -58.29 77.85
CA THR A 909 56.43 -59.47 77.48
C THR A 909 56.48 -60.44 78.66
N LYS A 910 55.98 -61.67 78.47
CA LYS A 910 56.05 -62.74 79.47
C LYS A 910 57.27 -63.62 79.25
N TYR A 911 58.00 -63.92 80.32
CA TYR A 911 59.13 -64.85 80.27
C TYR A 911 58.73 -66.25 80.75
N ASP A 912 59.10 -67.29 79.99
CA ASP A 912 58.81 -68.69 80.33
C ASP A 912 59.70 -69.23 81.46
N ARG A 913 59.14 -70.16 82.24
CA ARG A 913 59.76 -70.73 83.45
C ARG A 913 60.93 -71.69 83.19
N ARG A 914 60.91 -72.38 82.04
CA ARG A 914 61.98 -73.30 81.62
C ARG A 914 62.67 -72.68 80.41
N GLY A 915 63.86 -72.12 80.61
CA GLY A 915 64.68 -71.56 79.53
C GLY A 915 64.43 -70.09 79.18
N TYR A 916 63.56 -69.37 79.91
CA TYR A 916 63.45 -67.90 79.86
C TYR A 916 63.17 -67.28 78.49
N LYS A 917 62.47 -67.98 77.60
CA LYS A 917 62.09 -67.41 76.31
C LYS A 917 61.06 -66.29 76.49
N ALA A 918 61.35 -65.12 75.92
CA ALA A 918 60.44 -63.99 75.86
C ALA A 918 59.25 -64.30 74.95
N ARG A 919 58.04 -64.03 75.42
CA ARG A 919 56.81 -64.18 74.63
C ARG A 919 55.91 -62.96 74.79
N PRO A 920 55.56 -62.25 73.71
CA PRO A 920 54.64 -61.11 73.79
C PRO A 920 53.24 -61.59 74.22
N ARG A 921 52.62 -60.83 75.13
CA ARG A 921 51.28 -61.05 75.70
C ARG A 921 50.57 -59.71 75.87
N GLN A 922 49.25 -59.72 76.01
CA GLN A 922 48.49 -58.56 76.47
C GLN A 922 48.04 -58.82 77.91
N LEU A 923 48.23 -57.82 78.79
CA LEU A 923 47.75 -57.83 80.16
C LEU A 923 46.49 -56.96 80.24
N LEU A 924 45.37 -57.59 80.59
CA LEU A 924 44.07 -56.92 80.74
C LEU A 924 43.67 -56.93 82.22
N LEU A 925 43.37 -55.76 82.76
CA LEU A 925 42.90 -55.56 84.14
C LEU A 925 41.39 -55.31 84.13
N THR A 926 40.64 -56.15 84.84
CA THR A 926 39.22 -55.93 85.10
C THR A 926 39.02 -55.41 86.53
N SER A 927 37.77 -55.25 86.96
CA SER A 927 37.46 -54.87 88.34
C SER A 927 37.83 -55.94 89.37
N SER A 928 37.99 -57.20 88.95
CA SER A 928 38.03 -58.37 89.83
C SER A 928 39.25 -59.28 89.60
N PHE A 929 39.82 -59.30 88.40
CA PHE A 929 40.96 -60.15 88.06
C PHE A 929 41.82 -59.59 86.91
N ALA A 930 43.05 -60.10 86.78
CA ALA A 930 43.96 -59.82 85.66
C ALA A 930 44.09 -61.02 84.73
N VAL A 931 44.21 -60.77 83.42
CA VAL A 931 44.30 -61.83 82.41
C VAL A 931 45.47 -61.61 81.46
N LEU A 932 46.19 -62.69 81.16
CA LEU A 932 47.23 -62.73 80.13
C LEU A 932 46.73 -63.45 78.88
N VAL A 933 46.80 -62.73 77.76
CA VAL A 933 46.24 -63.13 76.47
C VAL A 933 47.37 -63.29 75.45
N ALA A 934 47.28 -64.31 74.59
CA ALA A 934 48.14 -64.45 73.41
C ALA A 934 47.33 -64.95 72.21
N GLU A 935 47.47 -64.28 71.06
CA GLU A 935 46.89 -64.70 69.76
C GLU A 935 45.46 -65.26 69.91
N ALA A 936 44.57 -64.45 70.50
CA ALA A 936 43.15 -64.77 70.73
C ALA A 936 42.80 -65.85 71.78
N LYS A 937 43.77 -66.39 72.55
CA LYS A 937 43.52 -67.38 73.61
C LYS A 937 43.94 -66.86 74.99
N LEU A 938 43.08 -67.08 75.97
CA LEU A 938 43.37 -66.85 77.39
C LEU A 938 44.44 -67.86 77.85
N LYS A 939 45.62 -67.36 78.27
CA LYS A 939 46.75 -68.22 78.67
C LYS A 939 46.84 -68.41 80.18
N GLN A 940 46.45 -67.40 80.94
CA GLN A 940 46.47 -67.40 82.41
C GLN A 940 45.52 -66.32 82.93
N ARG A 941 44.67 -66.68 83.90
CA ARG A 941 43.83 -65.78 84.69
C ARG A 941 44.42 -65.69 86.10
N ILE A 942 44.47 -64.50 86.66
CA ILE A 942 45.00 -64.19 87.99
C ILE A 942 43.91 -63.42 88.73
N ASP A 943 43.18 -64.08 89.62
CA ASP A 943 42.20 -63.39 90.46
C ASP A 943 42.91 -62.52 91.50
N TYR A 944 42.41 -61.30 91.75
CA TYR A 944 43.06 -60.36 92.67
C TYR A 944 43.13 -60.88 94.12
N THR A 945 42.22 -61.79 94.50
CA THR A 945 42.25 -62.47 95.80
C THR A 945 43.42 -63.45 95.93
N ALA A 946 43.85 -64.06 94.83
CA ALA A 946 44.97 -65.02 94.79
C ALA A 946 46.34 -64.33 94.62
N LEU A 947 46.37 -63.03 94.31
CA LEU A 947 47.60 -62.25 94.17
C LEU A 947 48.18 -61.90 95.55
N ARG A 948 49.33 -62.49 95.90
CA ARG A 948 49.95 -62.29 97.23
C ARG A 948 50.65 -60.93 97.33
N SER A 949 51.49 -60.63 96.35
CA SER A 949 52.28 -59.41 96.26
C SER A 949 52.72 -59.17 94.82
N ILE A 950 53.09 -57.92 94.53
CA ILE A 950 53.67 -57.50 93.26
C ILE A 950 55.10 -57.05 93.56
N SER A 951 56.08 -57.65 92.90
CA SER A 951 57.48 -57.27 93.08
C SER A 951 57.99 -56.57 91.83
N VAL A 952 58.63 -55.41 91.99
CA VAL A 952 59.32 -54.68 90.93
C VAL A 952 60.74 -54.38 91.37
N SER A 953 61.63 -54.12 90.42
CA SER A 953 62.96 -53.62 90.73
C SER A 953 62.93 -52.13 91.11
N SER A 954 63.98 -51.60 91.72
CA SER A 954 64.18 -50.15 91.86
C SER A 954 64.61 -49.47 90.55
N LEU A 955 65.17 -50.24 89.60
CA LEU A 955 65.76 -49.75 88.36
C LEU A 955 64.72 -49.49 87.25
N THR A 956 65.19 -49.01 86.09
CA THR A 956 64.39 -48.62 84.91
C THR A 956 64.05 -49.79 83.96
N ASP A 957 64.28 -51.05 84.37
CA ASP A 957 64.19 -52.24 83.49
C ASP A 957 62.77 -52.63 83.02
N GLY A 958 61.73 -52.10 83.65
CA GLY A 958 60.34 -52.36 83.29
C GLY A 958 59.81 -53.75 83.69
N PHE A 959 60.51 -54.52 84.54
CA PHE A 959 60.03 -55.82 85.01
C PHE A 959 59.07 -55.71 86.20
N MET A 960 58.10 -56.62 86.22
CA MET A 960 57.21 -56.87 87.35
C MET A 960 56.95 -58.37 87.50
N VAL A 961 56.96 -58.85 88.74
CA VAL A 961 56.67 -60.25 89.10
C VAL A 961 55.38 -60.31 89.91
N LEU A 962 54.44 -61.11 89.45
CA LEU A 962 53.17 -61.38 90.13
C LEU A 962 53.27 -62.72 90.86
N HIS A 963 53.18 -62.69 92.20
CA HIS A 963 53.29 -63.89 93.03
C HIS A 963 51.93 -64.56 93.25
N VAL A 964 51.81 -65.84 92.85
CA VAL A 964 50.54 -66.60 92.84
C VAL A 964 50.77 -68.04 93.36
N PRO A 965 49.95 -68.58 94.29
CA PRO A 965 50.14 -69.92 94.87
C PRO A 965 49.94 -71.07 93.85
N SER A 966 50.58 -72.23 94.08
CA SER A 966 50.59 -73.39 93.17
C SER A 966 50.11 -74.67 93.88
N GLU A 967 48.84 -75.03 93.72
CA GLU A 967 48.28 -76.32 94.15
C GLU A 967 47.81 -77.12 92.92
N ASP A 968 48.35 -78.34 92.73
CA ASP A 968 48.15 -79.33 91.64
C ASP A 968 48.94 -79.26 90.30
N ASN A 969 49.27 -80.47 89.80
CA ASN A 969 50.16 -80.80 88.68
C ASN A 969 49.77 -80.24 87.28
N LYS A 970 48.73 -79.39 87.17
CA LYS A 970 48.28 -78.77 85.90
C LYS A 970 48.13 -77.24 85.94
N GLN A 971 48.32 -76.56 87.08
CA GLN A 971 48.20 -75.10 87.18
C GLN A 971 49.55 -74.35 87.27
N LYS A 972 49.55 -73.08 86.84
CA LYS A 972 50.75 -72.28 86.57
C LYS A 972 51.02 -71.32 87.76
N SER A 973 52.18 -71.45 88.44
CA SER A 973 52.79 -70.55 89.48
C SER A 973 53.05 -69.06 89.10
N ASP A 974 53.95 -68.38 89.81
CA ASP A 974 54.41 -67.00 89.59
C ASP A 974 54.63 -66.61 88.12
N VAL A 975 54.41 -65.32 87.84
CA VAL A 975 54.44 -64.75 86.49
C VAL A 975 55.37 -63.56 86.41
N VAL A 976 56.37 -63.68 85.53
CA VAL A 976 57.36 -62.63 85.25
C VAL A 976 56.95 -61.90 83.97
N LEU A 977 56.75 -60.59 84.07
CA LEU A 977 56.31 -59.70 83.00
C LEU A 977 57.26 -58.50 82.86
N GLN A 978 57.34 -57.95 81.65
CA GLN A 978 58.04 -56.70 81.35
C GLN A 978 57.13 -55.74 80.59
N CYS A 979 57.14 -54.45 80.93
CA CYS A 979 56.27 -53.40 80.38
C CYS A 979 56.95 -52.01 80.40
N ASP A 980 56.65 -51.16 79.42
CA ASP A 980 57.21 -49.79 79.33
C ASP A 980 56.52 -48.80 80.28
N HIS A 981 55.32 -49.12 80.76
CA HIS A 981 54.48 -48.26 81.60
C HIS A 981 54.31 -48.82 83.02
N VAL A 982 55.34 -49.44 83.60
CA VAL A 982 55.26 -50.11 84.91
C VAL A 982 54.63 -49.24 86.01
N ILE A 983 54.99 -47.95 86.11
CA ILE A 983 54.42 -47.05 87.13
C ILE A 983 52.89 -46.93 87.00
N GLU A 984 52.39 -46.70 85.79
CA GLU A 984 50.96 -46.56 85.53
C GLU A 984 50.22 -47.88 85.76
N VAL A 985 50.78 -48.99 85.25
CA VAL A 985 50.21 -50.33 85.31
C VAL A 985 50.14 -50.83 86.75
N VAL A 986 51.22 -50.69 87.52
CA VAL A 986 51.29 -51.12 88.91
C VAL A 986 50.42 -50.23 89.79
N THR A 987 50.38 -48.91 89.58
CA THR A 987 49.47 -48.02 90.34
C THR A 987 48.00 -48.42 90.13
N LYS A 988 47.61 -48.71 88.88
CA LYS A 988 46.25 -49.15 88.55
C LYS A 988 45.95 -50.54 89.09
N LEU A 989 46.86 -51.50 88.90
CA LEU A 989 46.72 -52.87 89.39
C LEU A 989 46.63 -52.90 90.91
N ALA A 990 47.50 -52.19 91.63
CA ALA A 990 47.49 -52.11 93.08
C ALA A 990 46.25 -51.40 93.63
N THR A 991 45.72 -50.40 92.90
CA THR A 991 44.47 -49.73 93.25
C THR A 991 43.24 -50.60 92.99
N MET A 992 43.23 -51.39 91.90
CA MET A 992 42.10 -52.30 91.57
C MET A 992 42.09 -53.57 92.44
N ALA A 993 43.25 -54.11 92.79
CA ALA A 993 43.38 -55.26 93.67
C ALA A 993 43.32 -54.92 95.17
N ASP A 994 43.26 -53.61 95.50
CA ASP A 994 43.39 -53.08 96.86
C ASP A 994 44.62 -53.62 97.62
N LYS A 995 45.76 -53.66 96.92
CA LYS A 995 47.05 -54.16 97.42
C LYS A 995 48.15 -53.09 97.37
N LYS A 996 47.80 -51.81 97.54
CA LYS A 996 48.77 -50.68 97.50
C LYS A 996 49.97 -50.88 98.43
N ASN A 997 49.75 -51.48 99.60
CA ASN A 997 50.80 -51.73 100.60
C ASN A 997 51.54 -53.08 100.41
N LYS A 998 51.26 -53.84 99.34
CA LYS A 998 51.93 -55.13 99.03
C LYS A 998 52.72 -55.08 97.71
N VAL A 999 53.12 -53.87 97.29
CA VAL A 999 54.06 -53.67 96.19
C VAL A 999 55.47 -53.61 96.81
N ASN A 1000 56.29 -54.61 96.51
CA ASN A 1000 57.65 -54.71 97.02
C ASN A 1000 58.63 -54.24 95.94
N ILE A 1001 59.54 -53.33 96.31
CA ILE A 1001 60.58 -52.83 95.42
C ILE A 1001 61.91 -53.44 95.89
N SER A 1002 62.59 -54.21 95.03
CA SER A 1002 63.84 -54.90 95.35
C SER A 1002 65.00 -54.37 94.49
N GLN A 1003 66.18 -54.15 95.09
CA GLN A 1003 67.33 -53.56 94.38
C GLN A 1003 68.12 -54.59 93.56
N ASP A 1004 68.49 -55.73 94.16
CA ASP A 1004 69.49 -56.62 93.54
C ASP A 1004 68.90 -57.83 92.83
N SER A 1005 67.92 -58.51 93.45
CA SER A 1005 67.35 -59.73 92.89
C SER A 1005 65.92 -59.99 93.32
N ILE A 1006 65.14 -60.62 92.44
CA ILE A 1006 63.77 -61.06 92.72
C ILE A 1006 63.71 -62.58 92.58
N LYS A 1007 63.32 -63.27 93.66
CA LYS A 1007 63.09 -64.71 93.67
C LYS A 1007 61.66 -65.02 93.28
N PHE A 1008 61.44 -66.02 92.41
CA PHE A 1008 60.11 -66.43 91.98
C PHE A 1008 59.99 -67.96 91.82
N ALA A 1009 58.78 -68.50 92.01
CA ALA A 1009 58.54 -69.95 92.05
C ALA A 1009 58.32 -70.58 90.66
N VAL A 1010 59.06 -71.65 90.32
CA VAL A 1010 59.02 -72.32 89.01
C VAL A 1010 58.08 -73.55 88.99
N ALA A 1011 58.30 -74.53 89.89
CA ALA A 1011 57.47 -75.73 90.13
C ALA A 1011 57.98 -76.49 91.38
N ARG A 1012 57.06 -77.13 92.15
CA ARG A 1012 57.27 -77.94 93.39
C ARG A 1012 58.67 -77.76 94.02
N GLY A 1013 58.82 -76.69 94.82
CA GLY A 1013 59.99 -76.43 95.66
C GLY A 1013 61.24 -75.85 94.98
N LYS A 1014 61.24 -75.65 93.66
CA LYS A 1014 62.36 -74.98 92.96
C LYS A 1014 62.08 -73.49 92.74
N GLU A 1015 62.91 -72.66 93.37
CA GLU A 1015 62.97 -71.22 93.15
C GLU A 1015 63.95 -70.87 92.04
N ALA A 1016 63.57 -69.89 91.21
CA ALA A 1016 64.47 -69.23 90.27
C ALA A 1016 64.69 -67.78 90.72
N VAL A 1017 65.86 -67.24 90.39
CA VAL A 1017 66.24 -65.87 90.73
C VAL A 1017 66.38 -65.06 89.44
N ILE A 1018 65.93 -63.80 89.50
CA ILE A 1018 66.23 -62.77 88.51
C ILE A 1018 67.18 -61.78 89.17
N ASP A 1019 68.38 -61.67 88.65
CA ASP A 1019 69.37 -60.70 89.12
C ASP A 1019 69.33 -59.46 88.22
N PHE A 1020 69.28 -58.28 88.84
CA PHE A 1020 69.23 -56.99 88.17
C PHE A 1020 70.58 -56.28 88.34
N THR A 1021 71.09 -55.71 87.25
CA THR A 1021 72.36 -54.96 87.23
C THR A 1021 72.22 -53.75 86.30
N SER A 1022 72.95 -52.67 86.56
CA SER A 1022 72.97 -51.50 85.67
C SER A 1022 74.02 -51.67 84.57
N GLY A 1023 73.72 -51.19 83.35
CA GLY A 1023 74.66 -51.19 82.23
C GLY A 1023 74.19 -50.33 81.05
N PRO A 1024 74.96 -50.23 79.96
CA PRO A 1024 74.72 -49.25 78.90
C PRO A 1024 73.54 -49.59 77.97
N GLU A 1025 73.13 -50.85 77.87
CA GLU A 1025 72.01 -51.31 77.04
C GLU A 1025 71.15 -52.31 77.80
N LEU A 1026 69.82 -52.25 77.59
CA LEU A 1026 68.90 -53.21 78.19
C LEU A 1026 69.08 -54.60 77.56
N LYS A 1027 69.66 -55.55 78.31
CA LYS A 1027 69.93 -56.93 77.87
C LYS A 1027 69.38 -57.95 78.85
N VAL A 1028 68.67 -58.96 78.31
CA VAL A 1028 68.12 -60.09 79.07
C VAL A 1028 68.79 -61.37 78.60
N ALA A 1029 69.56 -62.02 79.48
CA ALA A 1029 70.35 -63.20 79.15
C ALA A 1029 70.23 -64.31 80.20
N LYS A 1030 70.48 -65.56 79.80
CA LYS A 1030 70.56 -66.70 80.73
C LYS A 1030 71.97 -66.78 81.31
N GLY A 1031 72.10 -66.56 82.62
CA GLY A 1031 73.39 -66.54 83.33
C GLY A 1031 74.07 -67.91 83.39
N LYS A 1032 75.38 -67.91 83.64
CA LYS A 1032 76.24 -69.12 83.68
C LYS A 1032 75.78 -70.18 84.69
N LYS A 1033 75.05 -69.79 85.74
CA LYS A 1033 74.46 -70.70 86.76
C LYS A 1033 72.99 -71.07 86.49
N GLY A 1034 72.44 -70.68 85.34
CA GLY A 1034 71.07 -71.01 84.94
C GLY A 1034 69.96 -70.07 85.43
N HIS A 1035 70.28 -68.91 86.00
CA HIS A 1035 69.33 -67.83 86.39
C HIS A 1035 69.12 -66.80 85.26
N LEU A 1036 68.15 -65.89 85.41
CA LEU A 1036 67.92 -64.78 84.47
C LEU A 1036 68.73 -63.54 84.92
N LEU A 1037 69.57 -62.99 84.05
CA LEU A 1037 70.28 -61.74 84.28
C LEU A 1037 69.62 -60.63 83.45
N VAL A 1038 69.25 -59.53 84.11
CA VAL A 1038 68.67 -58.34 83.46
C VAL A 1038 69.60 -57.15 83.69
N VAL A 1039 70.04 -56.54 82.60
CA VAL A 1039 70.82 -55.31 82.61
C VAL A 1039 69.88 -54.13 82.32
N SER A 1040 69.78 -53.12 83.19
CA SER A 1040 68.97 -51.90 83.00
C SER A 1040 69.81 -50.73 82.48
N GLN A 1041 69.24 -49.90 81.60
CA GLN A 1041 69.92 -48.76 80.99
C GLN A 1041 70.03 -47.56 81.95
N GLU A 1042 71.24 -47.01 82.13
CA GLU A 1042 71.49 -45.76 82.87
C GLU A 1042 71.00 -44.55 82.05
N THR A 1043 70.16 -43.71 82.66
CA THR A 1043 69.68 -42.45 82.04
C THR A 1043 70.61 -41.30 82.44
N GLY A 1044 71.45 -40.84 81.50
CA GLY A 1044 72.27 -39.64 81.66
C GLY A 1044 71.42 -38.36 81.59
N GLU A 1045 71.76 -37.40 82.45
CA GLU A 1045 71.15 -36.06 82.55
C GLU A 1045 71.73 -35.12 81.49
N GLU A 1046 70.93 -34.58 80.57
CA GLU A 1046 71.28 -33.37 79.80
C GLU A 1046 70.10 -32.38 79.72
N GLU A 1047 70.27 -31.33 80.54
CA GLU A 1047 70.17 -29.89 80.27
C GLU A 1047 68.90 -29.25 79.67
N THR A 1048 68.21 -28.54 80.56
CA THR A 1048 67.23 -27.47 80.33
C THR A 1048 67.86 -26.18 79.79
N TYR A 1049 67.39 -25.69 78.64
CA TYR A 1049 67.66 -24.31 78.18
C TYR A 1049 66.57 -23.33 78.65
N TYR A 1050 67.03 -22.23 79.24
CA TYR A 1050 66.25 -21.05 79.63
C TYR A 1050 66.01 -20.06 78.45
N TYR A 1051 64.94 -19.29 78.61
CA TYR A 1051 64.47 -18.16 77.80
C TYR A 1051 65.50 -17.03 77.59
N GLU A 1052 65.37 -16.32 76.45
CA GLU A 1052 65.66 -14.88 76.41
C GLU A 1052 64.76 -14.13 75.41
N ASP A 1053 64.40 -12.91 75.80
CA ASP A 1053 63.40 -12.03 75.22
C ASP A 1053 64.11 -10.75 74.68
N SER A 1054 63.46 -10.08 73.72
CA SER A 1054 63.46 -8.62 73.51
C SER A 1054 64.07 -7.97 72.22
N LYS A 1055 63.22 -7.08 71.67
CA LYS A 1055 63.44 -5.79 70.95
C LYS A 1055 63.68 -5.74 69.42
N GLY A 1056 62.95 -4.82 68.78
CA GLY A 1056 63.36 -4.19 67.51
C GLY A 1056 62.27 -3.43 66.73
N LEU A 1057 62.26 -2.09 66.84
CA LEU A 1057 61.34 -1.15 66.18
C LEU A 1057 61.64 -0.90 64.68
N ARG A 1058 60.56 -0.56 63.96
CA ARG A 1058 60.39 0.47 62.89
C ARG A 1058 61.62 1.16 62.27
N LYS A 1059 61.61 1.23 60.93
CA LYS A 1059 61.68 2.43 60.06
C LYS A 1059 60.88 2.09 58.78
N GLY A 1060 60.17 2.96 58.06
CA GLY A 1060 60.24 4.41 57.90
C GLY A 1060 60.25 4.69 56.39
N GLY A 1061 59.26 5.45 55.91
CA GLY A 1061 59.04 5.84 54.52
C GLY A 1061 57.65 6.42 54.34
#